data_AF-A0A8T4GIL3-F1
#
_entry.id   AF-A0A8T4GIL3-F1
#
_cell.length_a   1.000
_cell.length_b   1.000
_cell.length_c   1.000
_cell.angle_alpha   90.00
_cell.angle_beta   90.00
_cell.angle_gamma   90.00
#
_symmetry.space_group_name_H-M   'P 1'
#
loop_
_entity.id
_entity.type
_entity.pdbx_description
1 polymer ?
#
loop_
_entity_poly.entity_id
_entity_poly.type
_entity_poly.pdbx_seq_one_letter_code
_entity_poly.pdbx_strand_id
1 'polypeptide(L)'
;MDYPTRDEIRSLCTEQSFERGVNYHHQDRVQELDIDGDEIRATVRGSNYYDVTIDLVDDAVRSRCSCPYNYAGDCKHVVAVLLTVDDRDTETVSDPEWDETVDVESLIEQTTVEDLRAFLRDIVGEDQDIRDRFVAFVGEDPDKTVYDYKQEIDRLFDDAVSRRGMVEHDTHIDFSQYTDLAETHRERGHVDTATDVYRAIAEAIRENLDRVDDSSGYYGRELERAIESYTETLAEQEFDHERKQPYIQYICAEFIGADHGFASDYYDDALRTLCTTDDDLEYWLEQLDAHVSGVTLDAVLSGKSLSKADDRRDETEDSVDTSDGSARDDDFTDNPERTDDVLYVSDFTDGPLSTDEFTGGAIDVEHLAVGTLELEYFVGDAFEKLRIDEPTTVERHTASVEPTESGTTDTKMSSSLQKRRIFSTYVYILEELGDEDALSQLYEEIHLESKRFCKEYARRLIDEGNEDRAIEVVEGGIHTFRSPRNLRWLAADLYEDRDMDEYRTTLKQLFLDHMEWAAYDDLNSVCDDQEWQSIYEEFERHFERDDRKDLVALYVHDDDLEKAFVELKENADLSSVRQYRDPVATTAPAEYFELYRELLVPFAAGDTGRRHYRDIADHLEEMQGLVPKARFEEFVGFLKDKHSNRPAFLDELKKAGF
;
A
#
# COMPACT_ATOMS: atom_id res chain seq x y z
N MET A 1 43.51 -31.05 3.53
CA MET A 1 43.60 -29.83 2.70
C MET A 1 43.71 -28.70 3.70
N ASP A 2 44.47 -27.64 3.46
CA ASP A 2 44.52 -26.56 4.47
C ASP A 2 43.26 -25.70 4.28
N TYR A 3 42.21 -26.01 5.03
CA TYR A 3 41.01 -25.16 5.13
C TYR A 3 41.36 -23.86 5.87
N PRO A 4 40.65 -22.74 5.59
CA PRO A 4 40.92 -21.47 6.25
C PRO A 4 40.71 -21.60 7.76
N THR A 5 41.74 -21.24 8.52
CA THR A 5 41.70 -21.23 9.99
C THR A 5 40.68 -20.22 10.51
N ARG A 6 40.21 -20.39 11.74
CA ARG A 6 39.27 -19.46 12.39
C ARG A 6 39.65 -17.97 12.29
N ASP A 7 40.93 -17.64 12.36
CA ASP A 7 41.40 -16.25 12.22
C ASP A 7 41.31 -15.75 10.76
N GLU A 8 41.50 -16.64 9.78
CA GLU A 8 41.30 -16.35 8.36
C GLU A 8 39.81 -16.19 8.02
N ILE A 9 38.94 -17.06 8.55
CA ILE A 9 37.48 -16.93 8.42
C ILE A 9 37.00 -15.59 8.98
N ARG A 10 37.53 -15.17 10.14
CA ARG A 10 37.20 -13.87 10.74
C ARG A 10 37.64 -12.69 9.88
N SER A 11 38.66 -12.85 9.02
CA SER A 11 39.11 -11.79 8.10
C SER A 11 38.25 -11.65 6.83
N LEU A 12 37.43 -12.66 6.50
CA LEU A 12 36.55 -12.68 5.34
C LEU A 12 35.22 -11.93 5.58
N CYS A 13 34.88 -11.63 6.84
CA CYS A 13 33.58 -11.12 7.24
C CYS A 13 33.71 -9.96 8.25
N THR A 14 32.60 -9.29 8.54
CA THR A 14 32.54 -8.34 9.66
C THR A 14 32.45 -9.07 10.99
N GLU A 15 32.88 -8.42 12.08
CA GLU A 15 32.80 -8.98 13.44
C GLU A 15 31.37 -9.44 13.80
N GLN A 16 30.36 -8.67 13.39
CA GLN A 16 28.96 -9.00 13.63
C GLN A 16 28.49 -10.23 12.83
N SER A 17 28.92 -10.36 11.57
CA SER A 17 28.65 -11.56 10.76
C SER A 17 29.35 -12.80 11.33
N PHE A 18 30.56 -12.63 11.86
CA PHE A 18 31.34 -13.70 12.49
C PHE A 18 30.67 -14.23 13.75
N GLU A 19 30.27 -13.36 14.69
CA GLU A 19 29.59 -13.76 15.92
C GLU A 19 28.27 -14.49 15.64
N ARG A 20 27.51 -14.03 14.63
CA ARG A 20 26.27 -14.69 14.20
C ARG A 20 26.54 -16.04 13.52
N GLY A 21 27.59 -16.13 12.71
CA GLY A 21 28.00 -17.38 12.07
C GLY A 21 28.44 -18.45 13.08
N VAL A 22 29.16 -18.04 14.14
CA VAL A 22 29.51 -18.91 15.28
C VAL A 22 28.25 -19.44 15.96
N ASN A 23 27.22 -18.62 16.15
CA ASN A 23 25.95 -19.06 16.73
C ASN A 23 25.23 -20.08 15.82
N TYR A 24 25.21 -19.85 14.51
CA TYR A 24 24.59 -20.77 13.55
C TYR A 24 25.30 -22.12 13.49
N HIS A 25 26.64 -22.12 13.59
CA HIS A 25 27.44 -23.34 13.71
C HIS A 25 27.12 -24.08 15.01
N HIS A 26 27.08 -23.40 16.16
CA HIS A 26 26.73 -24.01 17.45
C HIS A 26 25.30 -24.55 17.55
N GLN A 27 24.39 -24.06 16.71
CA GLN A 27 23.00 -24.48 16.65
C GLN A 27 22.77 -25.59 15.61
N ASP A 28 23.84 -26.19 15.06
CA ASP A 28 23.80 -27.26 14.06
C ASP A 28 22.89 -26.94 12.85
N ARG A 29 22.93 -25.67 12.40
CA ARG A 29 22.04 -25.17 11.32
C ARG A 29 22.58 -25.45 9.91
N VAL A 30 23.80 -25.96 9.79
CA VAL A 30 24.39 -26.36 8.50
C VAL A 30 23.97 -27.78 8.19
N GLN A 31 23.21 -27.95 7.12
CA GLN A 31 22.65 -29.21 6.62
C GLN A 31 23.25 -29.54 5.25
N GLU A 32 23.16 -30.80 4.84
CA GLU A 32 23.55 -31.26 3.49
C GLU A 32 24.98 -30.81 3.05
N LEU A 33 25.93 -30.83 3.98
CA LEU A 33 27.31 -30.43 3.71
C LEU A 33 28.04 -31.49 2.86
N ASP A 34 28.31 -31.14 1.61
CA ASP A 34 29.06 -31.92 0.62
C ASP A 34 30.41 -31.25 0.32
N ILE A 35 31.47 -32.05 0.25
CA ILE A 35 32.84 -31.57 0.00
C ILE A 35 33.41 -32.40 -1.15
N ASP A 36 33.51 -31.80 -2.33
CA ASP A 36 34.11 -32.40 -3.53
C ASP A 36 35.41 -31.67 -3.91
N GLY A 37 36.52 -32.15 -3.35
CA GLY A 37 37.84 -31.58 -3.61
C GLY A 37 37.98 -30.15 -3.07
N ASP A 38 38.02 -29.19 -3.98
CA ASP A 38 38.18 -27.75 -3.68
C ASP A 38 36.83 -27.01 -3.63
N GLU A 39 35.70 -27.71 -3.80
CA GLU A 39 34.35 -27.15 -3.75
C GLU A 39 33.58 -27.68 -2.53
N ILE A 40 33.05 -26.77 -1.71
CA ILE A 40 32.20 -27.06 -0.55
C ILE A 40 30.79 -26.55 -0.85
N ARG A 41 29.79 -27.41 -0.69
CA ARG A 41 28.37 -27.07 -0.83
C ARG A 41 27.62 -27.41 0.45
N ALA A 42 26.70 -26.56 0.87
CA ALA A 42 25.87 -26.82 2.04
C ALA A 42 24.57 -26.04 1.99
N THR A 43 23.56 -26.55 2.70
CA THR A 43 22.27 -25.89 2.90
C THR A 43 22.21 -25.37 4.33
N VAL A 44 22.09 -24.06 4.54
CA VAL A 44 22.08 -23.46 5.89
C VAL A 44 20.66 -23.01 6.26
N ARG A 45 20.13 -23.52 7.38
CA ARG A 45 18.83 -23.13 7.93
C ARG A 45 18.91 -21.75 8.58
N GLY A 46 18.26 -20.76 7.98
CA GLY A 46 18.10 -19.40 8.51
C GLY A 46 16.63 -18.99 8.56
N SER A 47 16.32 -17.76 8.14
CA SER A 47 14.95 -17.31 7.84
C SER A 47 14.32 -18.03 6.64
N ASN A 48 15.15 -18.70 5.83
CA ASN A 48 14.82 -19.67 4.80
C ASN A 48 15.98 -20.67 4.71
N TYR A 49 15.87 -21.69 3.87
CA TYR A 49 17.00 -22.54 3.51
C TYR A 49 17.89 -21.80 2.49
N TYR A 50 19.18 -21.68 2.80
CA TYR A 50 20.12 -20.96 1.96
C TYR A 50 21.24 -21.88 1.46
N ASP A 51 21.32 -22.05 0.15
CA ASP A 51 22.42 -22.74 -0.51
C ASP A 51 23.70 -21.92 -0.41
N VAL A 52 24.75 -22.54 0.10
CA VAL A 52 26.11 -22.01 0.22
C VAL A 52 27.03 -22.83 -0.66
N THR A 53 27.85 -22.14 -1.45
CA THR A 53 28.92 -22.76 -2.27
C THR A 53 30.21 -22.01 -2.02
N ILE A 54 31.28 -22.73 -1.70
CA ILE A 54 32.60 -22.17 -1.41
C ILE A 54 33.64 -22.90 -2.24
N ASP A 55 34.38 -22.15 -3.05
CA ASP A 55 35.49 -22.64 -3.86
C ASP A 55 36.83 -22.23 -3.20
N LEU A 56 37.72 -23.19 -3.00
CA LEU A 56 39.07 -23.03 -2.45
C LEU A 56 40.11 -23.14 -3.58
N VAL A 57 40.33 -22.06 -4.34
CA VAL A 57 41.24 -22.08 -5.50
C VAL A 57 42.43 -21.14 -5.27
N ASP A 58 43.65 -21.66 -5.44
CA ASP A 58 44.91 -20.89 -5.36
C ASP A 58 45.07 -20.04 -4.07
N ASP A 59 44.85 -20.64 -2.90
CA ASP A 59 44.89 -20.00 -1.57
C ASP A 59 43.86 -18.85 -1.36
N ALA A 60 42.86 -18.74 -2.24
CA ALA A 60 41.79 -17.76 -2.15
C ALA A 60 40.43 -18.44 -1.92
N VAL A 61 39.71 -18.02 -0.87
CA VAL A 61 38.35 -18.45 -0.57
C VAL A 61 37.37 -17.63 -1.38
N ARG A 62 36.57 -18.27 -2.23
CA ARG A 62 35.45 -17.63 -2.94
C ARG A 62 34.14 -18.24 -2.47
N SER A 63 33.32 -17.43 -1.84
CA SER A 63 32.05 -17.86 -1.29
C SER A 63 30.88 -17.27 -2.08
N ARG A 64 29.80 -18.04 -2.17
CA ARG A 64 28.48 -17.58 -2.61
C ARG A 64 27.43 -18.16 -1.67
N CYS A 65 26.43 -17.36 -1.36
CA CYS A 65 25.28 -17.80 -0.59
C CYS A 65 24.03 -17.23 -1.24
N SER A 66 22.94 -18.00 -1.30
CA SER A 66 21.64 -17.55 -1.83
C SER A 66 20.93 -16.55 -0.92
N CYS A 67 21.51 -16.18 0.22
CA CYS A 67 20.92 -15.22 1.14
C CYS A 67 20.97 -13.78 0.60
N PRO A 68 19.97 -12.92 0.88
CA PRO A 68 19.87 -11.55 0.37
C PRO A 68 20.85 -10.57 1.04
N TYR A 69 21.93 -11.07 1.64
CA TYR A 69 22.94 -10.26 2.31
C TYR A 69 23.79 -9.51 1.28
N ASN A 70 23.75 -8.17 1.32
CA ASN A 70 24.47 -7.28 0.39
C ASN A 70 25.47 -6.33 1.10
N TYR A 71 25.85 -6.65 2.33
CA TYR A 71 26.81 -5.86 3.12
C TYR A 71 28.25 -6.35 2.92
N ALA A 72 29.21 -5.64 3.50
CA ALA A 72 30.63 -5.94 3.33
C ALA A 72 31.04 -7.29 3.95
N GLY A 73 31.77 -8.10 3.16
CA GLY A 73 32.32 -9.39 3.58
C GLY A 73 31.33 -10.54 3.50
N ASP A 74 31.75 -11.71 3.96
CA ASP A 74 30.98 -12.94 3.88
C ASP A 74 29.84 -12.97 4.92
N CYS A 75 28.71 -13.53 4.50
CA CYS A 75 27.52 -13.61 5.34
C CYS A 75 27.69 -14.66 6.44
N LYS A 76 26.85 -14.56 7.48
CA LYS A 76 26.82 -15.50 8.61
C LYS A 76 26.66 -16.99 8.20
N HIS A 77 26.02 -17.27 7.06
CA HIS A 77 25.84 -18.65 6.58
C HIS A 77 27.14 -19.24 6.01
N VAL A 78 27.89 -18.44 5.24
CA VAL A 78 29.23 -18.83 4.74
C VAL A 78 30.17 -19.07 5.93
N VAL A 79 30.15 -18.18 6.93
CA VAL A 79 30.95 -18.33 8.16
C VAL A 79 30.59 -19.64 8.88
N ALA A 80 29.30 -19.96 9.02
CA ALA A 80 28.88 -21.21 9.66
C ALA A 80 29.44 -22.44 8.93
N VAL A 81 29.35 -22.48 7.60
CA VAL A 81 29.87 -23.59 6.78
C VAL A 81 31.39 -23.73 6.92
N LEU A 82 32.14 -22.63 6.85
CA LEU A 82 33.61 -22.66 7.00
C LEU A 82 34.04 -23.15 8.40
N LEU A 83 33.33 -22.74 9.46
CA LEU A 83 33.60 -23.23 10.82
C LEU A 83 33.26 -24.71 10.98
N THR A 84 32.18 -25.18 10.35
CA THR A 84 31.83 -26.61 10.33
C THR A 84 32.91 -27.45 9.64
N VAL A 85 33.57 -26.92 8.62
CA VAL A 85 34.67 -27.60 7.92
C VAL A 85 35.98 -27.54 8.70
N ASP A 86 36.32 -26.41 9.31
CA ASP A 86 37.51 -26.24 10.19
C ASP A 86 37.47 -27.20 11.39
N ASP A 87 36.31 -27.31 12.06
CA ASP A 87 36.14 -28.22 13.19
C ASP A 87 36.27 -29.71 12.75
N ARG A 88 35.84 -30.07 11.53
CA ARG A 88 35.99 -31.42 10.98
C ARG A 88 37.44 -31.82 10.71
N ASP A 89 38.31 -30.89 10.32
CA ASP A 89 39.72 -31.19 10.01
C ASP A 89 40.60 -31.36 11.27
N THR A 90 40.14 -30.84 12.42
CA THR A 90 40.83 -31.02 13.71
C THR A 90 40.55 -32.35 14.41
N GLU A 91 39.62 -33.17 13.89
CA GLU A 91 39.23 -34.46 14.46
C GLU A 91 39.66 -35.66 13.60
N THR A 92 40.96 -35.83 13.31
CA THR A 92 41.43 -37.11 12.73
C THR A 92 41.77 -38.17 13.79
N VAL A 93 41.09 -39.32 13.64
CA VAL A 93 41.40 -40.71 14.03
C VAL A 93 40.58 -41.25 15.21
N SER A 94 39.35 -41.72 14.96
CA SER A 94 39.03 -43.10 14.51
C SER A 94 37.54 -43.42 14.70
N ASP A 95 36.75 -43.57 13.62
CA ASP A 95 35.86 -44.73 13.39
C ASP A 95 35.27 -44.71 11.95
N PRO A 96 34.61 -45.78 11.47
CA PRO A 96 34.73 -46.36 10.12
C PRO A 96 33.91 -45.61 9.06
N GLU A 97 33.99 -46.07 7.82
CA GLU A 97 33.06 -45.81 6.71
C GLU A 97 31.66 -45.35 7.19
N TRP A 98 31.33 -44.05 7.08
CA TRP A 98 29.95 -43.57 7.17
C TRP A 98 29.38 -43.48 5.75
N ASP A 99 29.22 -44.64 5.14
CA ASP A 99 28.06 -44.89 4.29
C ASP A 99 27.00 -45.43 5.23
N GLU A 100 26.16 -44.52 5.74
CA GLU A 100 24.85 -44.78 6.34
C GLU A 100 24.40 -43.43 6.91
N THR A 101 23.63 -42.68 6.12
CA THR A 101 22.49 -41.99 6.75
C THR A 101 21.81 -43.08 7.57
N VAL A 102 21.87 -42.98 8.90
CA VAL A 102 21.17 -43.92 9.76
C VAL A 102 19.75 -43.94 9.26
N ASP A 103 19.38 -45.04 8.61
CA ASP A 103 18.10 -45.14 7.96
C ASP A 103 17.06 -45.25 9.07
N VAL A 104 16.51 -44.10 9.45
CA VAL A 104 15.54 -43.96 10.53
C VAL A 104 14.33 -44.84 10.23
N GLU A 105 13.97 -45.03 8.96
CA GLU A 105 12.90 -45.93 8.53
C GLU A 105 13.27 -47.37 8.87
N SER A 106 14.46 -47.84 8.47
CA SER A 106 14.97 -49.16 8.86
C SER A 106 15.09 -49.35 10.37
N LEU A 107 15.48 -48.32 11.13
CA LEU A 107 15.55 -48.41 12.60
C LEU A 107 14.16 -48.49 13.25
N ILE A 108 13.17 -47.75 12.75
CA ILE A 108 11.79 -47.86 13.21
C ILE A 108 11.24 -49.25 12.91
N GLU A 109 11.52 -49.81 11.72
CA GLU A 109 11.09 -51.15 11.33
C GLU A 109 11.74 -52.27 12.16
N GLN A 110 13.02 -52.11 12.52
CA GLN A 110 13.77 -53.08 13.31
C GLN A 110 13.52 -52.97 14.82
N THR A 111 13.02 -51.83 15.29
CA THR A 111 12.69 -51.59 16.70
C THR A 111 11.42 -52.36 17.08
N THR A 112 11.42 -52.98 18.25
CA THR A 112 10.23 -53.69 18.74
C THR A 112 9.11 -52.70 19.04
N VAL A 113 7.86 -53.14 18.86
CA VAL A 113 6.69 -52.29 19.12
C VAL A 113 6.66 -51.83 20.59
N GLU A 114 7.16 -52.64 21.52
CA GLU A 114 7.27 -52.30 22.94
C GLU A 114 8.28 -51.19 23.19
N ASP A 115 9.47 -51.26 22.58
CA ASP A 115 10.52 -50.25 22.74
C ASP A 115 10.13 -48.94 22.04
N LEU A 116 9.50 -49.02 20.87
CA LEU A 116 8.97 -47.85 20.15
C LEU A 116 7.88 -47.15 20.97
N ARG A 117 6.96 -47.91 21.58
CA ARG A 117 5.93 -47.37 22.49
C ARG A 117 6.54 -46.78 23.76
N ALA A 118 7.64 -47.34 24.26
CA ALA A 118 8.32 -46.78 25.43
C ALA A 118 8.99 -45.45 25.09
N PHE A 119 9.70 -45.38 23.96
CA PHE A 119 10.33 -44.16 23.44
C PHE A 119 9.31 -43.06 23.15
N LEU A 120 8.22 -43.37 22.45
CA LEU A 120 7.15 -42.41 22.17
C LEU A 120 6.50 -41.87 23.44
N ARG A 121 6.32 -42.70 24.48
CA ARG A 121 5.78 -42.23 25.77
C ARG A 121 6.72 -41.27 26.49
N ASP A 122 8.02 -41.44 26.34
CA ASP A 122 9.02 -40.57 26.95
C ASP A 122 8.93 -39.18 26.29
N ILE A 123 9.01 -39.15 24.96
CA ILE A 123 8.93 -37.91 24.17
C ILE A 123 7.60 -37.16 24.40
N VAL A 124 6.47 -37.86 24.28
CA VAL A 124 5.12 -37.27 24.49
C VAL A 124 4.91 -36.86 25.95
N GLY A 125 5.63 -37.49 26.90
CA GLY A 125 5.59 -37.15 28.32
C GLY A 125 6.34 -35.85 28.62
N GLU A 126 7.45 -35.60 27.93
CA GLU A 126 8.35 -34.47 28.18
C GLU A 126 7.96 -33.20 27.42
N ASP A 127 7.39 -33.33 26.23
CA ASP A 127 7.12 -32.21 25.33
C ASP A 127 5.61 -32.06 25.05
N GLN A 128 5.05 -30.89 25.36
CA GLN A 128 3.63 -30.61 25.18
C GLN A 128 3.26 -30.49 23.70
N ASP A 129 4.14 -29.94 22.87
CA ASP A 129 3.90 -29.72 21.45
C ASP A 129 3.89 -31.04 20.68
N ILE A 130 4.79 -31.96 21.05
CA ILE A 130 4.80 -33.32 20.50
C ILE A 130 3.58 -34.10 21.00
N ARG A 131 3.13 -33.86 22.23
CA ARG A 131 1.89 -34.47 22.74
C ARG A 131 0.68 -34.03 21.93
N ASP A 132 0.53 -32.74 21.68
CA ASP A 132 -0.62 -32.22 20.94
C ASP A 132 -0.62 -32.74 19.50
N ARG A 133 0.55 -32.76 18.83
CA ARG A 133 0.70 -33.40 17.51
C ARG A 133 0.41 -34.89 17.54
N PHE A 134 0.79 -35.61 18.61
CA PHE A 134 0.48 -37.03 18.75
C PHE A 134 -1.02 -37.27 18.98
N VAL A 135 -1.69 -36.41 19.75
CA VAL A 135 -3.15 -36.47 19.97
C VAL A 135 -3.88 -36.21 18.66
N ALA A 136 -3.51 -35.16 17.94
CA ALA A 136 -3.96 -34.90 16.57
C ALA A 136 -3.68 -36.10 15.66
N PHE A 137 -2.50 -36.73 15.80
CA PHE A 137 -2.08 -37.89 15.03
C PHE A 137 -3.00 -39.11 15.23
N VAL A 138 -3.43 -39.34 16.47
CA VAL A 138 -4.31 -40.47 16.81
C VAL A 138 -5.78 -40.14 16.53
N GLY A 139 -6.13 -38.85 16.42
CA GLY A 139 -7.48 -38.39 16.20
C GLY A 139 -8.34 -38.34 17.45
N GLU A 140 -7.70 -38.16 18.61
CA GLU A 140 -8.40 -37.87 19.86
C GLU A 140 -8.54 -36.35 20.02
N ASP A 141 -9.51 -35.92 20.82
CA ASP A 141 -9.71 -34.51 21.15
C ASP A 141 -8.61 -34.06 22.15
N PRO A 142 -7.87 -32.97 21.86
CA PRO A 142 -6.87 -32.44 22.78
C PRO A 142 -7.45 -31.85 24.08
N ASP A 143 -8.79 -31.77 24.23
CA ASP A 143 -9.46 -31.09 25.35
C ASP A 143 -9.00 -29.62 25.48
N LYS A 144 -8.59 -29.01 24.36
CA LYS A 144 -8.14 -27.61 24.28
C LYS A 144 -9.18 -26.78 23.54
N THR A 145 -9.48 -25.60 24.08
CA THR A 145 -10.35 -24.61 23.46
C THR A 145 -9.56 -23.60 22.64
N VAL A 146 -10.23 -22.82 21.80
CA VAL A 146 -9.67 -21.62 21.13
C VAL A 146 -8.88 -20.75 22.13
N TYR A 147 -9.43 -20.54 23.32
CA TYR A 147 -8.79 -19.73 24.36
C TYR A 147 -7.45 -20.30 24.83
N ASP A 148 -7.33 -21.63 24.92
CA ASP A 148 -6.10 -22.29 25.36
C ASP A 148 -5.00 -22.13 24.30
N TYR A 149 -5.33 -22.37 23.03
CA TYR A 149 -4.39 -22.16 21.92
C TYR A 149 -3.99 -20.69 21.78
N LYS A 150 -4.96 -19.77 21.87
CA LYS A 150 -4.70 -18.34 21.81
C LYS A 150 -3.76 -17.89 22.92
N GLN A 151 -3.97 -18.36 24.16
CA GLN A 151 -3.07 -18.05 25.26
C GLN A 151 -1.66 -18.60 25.05
N GLU A 152 -1.51 -19.75 24.40
CA GLU A 152 -0.19 -20.28 24.04
C GLU A 152 0.50 -19.41 22.98
N ILE A 153 -0.25 -18.97 21.96
CA ILE A 153 0.26 -18.10 20.89
C ILE A 153 0.58 -16.68 21.41
N ASP A 154 -0.25 -16.11 22.28
CA ASP A 154 -0.01 -14.82 22.93
C ASP A 154 1.31 -14.79 23.71
N ARG A 155 1.70 -15.92 24.32
CA ARG A 155 3.00 -16.02 25.01
C ARG A 155 4.17 -15.87 24.04
N LEU A 156 4.03 -16.29 22.77
CA LEU A 156 5.06 -16.07 21.76
C LEU A 156 5.25 -14.57 21.50
N PHE A 157 4.16 -13.80 21.47
CA PHE A 157 4.24 -12.35 21.38
C PHE A 157 4.90 -11.73 22.61
N ASP A 158 4.48 -12.13 23.81
CA ASP A 158 5.06 -11.63 25.06
C ASP A 158 6.56 -11.93 25.19
N ASP A 159 7.01 -13.08 24.70
CA ASP A 159 8.43 -13.47 24.68
C ASP A 159 9.23 -12.73 23.59
N ALA A 160 8.59 -12.36 22.47
CA ALA A 160 9.20 -11.63 21.37
C ALA A 160 9.26 -10.11 21.59
N VAL A 161 8.44 -9.57 22.50
CA VAL A 161 8.38 -8.13 22.77
C VAL A 161 9.72 -7.61 23.30
N SER A 162 10.27 -6.62 22.60
CA SER A 162 11.51 -5.97 22.99
C SER A 162 11.33 -5.13 24.27
N ARG A 163 12.45 -4.60 24.80
CA ARG A 163 12.41 -3.65 25.94
C ARG A 163 11.58 -2.38 25.65
N ARG A 164 11.27 -2.11 24.38
CA ARG A 164 10.45 -0.96 23.95
C ARG A 164 8.95 -1.25 23.98
N GLY A 165 8.53 -2.47 24.33
CA GLY A 165 7.12 -2.86 24.38
C GLY A 165 6.52 -3.23 23.01
N MET A 166 7.37 -3.36 21.99
CA MET A 166 7.01 -3.71 20.61
C MET A 166 7.83 -4.91 20.12
N VAL A 167 7.24 -5.74 19.28
CA VAL A 167 7.97 -6.71 18.44
C VAL A 167 8.61 -5.94 17.29
N GLU A 168 9.94 -6.06 17.15
CA GLU A 168 10.71 -5.33 16.13
C GLU A 168 10.49 -5.96 14.73
N HIS A 169 10.55 -5.14 13.67
CA HIS A 169 10.28 -5.58 12.28
C HIS A 169 11.15 -6.74 11.75
N ASP A 170 12.29 -7.02 12.39
CA ASP A 170 13.22 -8.08 12.04
C ASP A 170 13.01 -9.34 12.89
N THR A 171 12.11 -9.27 13.88
CA THR A 171 11.70 -10.38 14.74
C THR A 171 10.41 -10.99 14.20
N HIS A 172 10.51 -12.23 13.72
CA HIS A 172 9.39 -12.96 13.15
C HIS A 172 9.02 -14.12 14.08
N ILE A 173 7.80 -14.08 14.62
CA ILE A 173 7.26 -15.18 15.42
C ILE A 173 6.87 -16.32 14.47
N ASP A 174 7.33 -17.53 14.78
CA ASP A 174 7.04 -18.71 13.99
C ASP A 174 5.73 -19.36 14.45
N PHE A 175 4.72 -19.34 13.57
CA PHE A 175 3.41 -19.98 13.82
C PHE A 175 3.30 -21.39 13.24
N SER A 176 4.34 -21.88 12.55
CA SER A 176 4.30 -23.16 11.81
C SER A 176 3.86 -24.33 12.67
N GLN A 177 4.27 -24.38 13.94
CA GLN A 177 3.83 -25.41 14.87
C GLN A 177 2.30 -25.52 14.98
N TYR A 178 1.59 -24.39 15.03
CA TYR A 178 0.14 -24.36 15.16
C TYR A 178 -0.53 -24.57 13.81
N THR A 179 0.03 -24.01 12.74
CA THR A 179 -0.46 -24.26 11.37
C THR A 179 -0.36 -25.74 11.02
N ASP A 180 0.79 -26.39 11.24
CA ASP A 180 0.99 -27.82 11.01
C ASP A 180 0.03 -28.68 11.85
N LEU A 181 -0.24 -28.26 13.09
CA LEU A 181 -1.21 -28.93 13.98
C LEU A 181 -2.63 -28.83 13.42
N ALA A 182 -3.04 -27.64 12.98
CA ALA A 182 -4.35 -27.40 12.39
C ALA A 182 -4.53 -28.17 11.07
N GLU A 183 -3.51 -28.17 10.20
CA GLU A 183 -3.47 -28.98 8.97
C GLU A 183 -3.62 -30.46 9.28
N THR A 184 -2.90 -30.96 10.28
CA THR A 184 -2.99 -32.36 10.73
C THR A 184 -4.41 -32.74 11.20
N HIS A 185 -5.14 -31.80 11.83
CA HIS A 185 -6.54 -32.00 12.20
C HIS A 185 -7.48 -31.92 10.98
N ARG A 186 -7.26 -30.98 10.06
CA ARG A 186 -8.00 -30.81 8.80
C ARG A 186 -7.91 -32.08 7.94
N GLU A 187 -6.70 -32.60 7.71
CA GLU A 187 -6.46 -33.81 6.91
C GLU A 187 -7.16 -35.06 7.48
N ARG A 188 -7.37 -35.10 8.80
CA ARG A 188 -8.10 -36.19 9.48
C ARG A 188 -9.62 -35.97 9.56
N GLY A 189 -10.12 -34.82 9.10
CA GLY A 189 -11.54 -34.47 9.19
C GLY A 189 -12.00 -34.01 10.58
N HIS A 190 -11.07 -33.66 11.48
CA HIS A 190 -11.40 -33.03 12.77
C HIS A 190 -11.60 -31.52 12.57
N VAL A 191 -12.69 -31.17 11.90
CA VAL A 191 -13.00 -29.80 11.48
C VAL A 191 -12.99 -28.83 12.66
N ASP A 192 -13.71 -29.15 13.74
CA ASP A 192 -13.87 -28.24 14.89
C ASP A 192 -12.49 -27.86 15.50
N THR A 193 -11.63 -28.86 15.75
CA THR A 193 -10.29 -28.61 16.31
C THR A 193 -9.38 -27.85 15.34
N ALA A 194 -9.44 -28.14 14.04
CA ALA A 194 -8.67 -27.40 13.04
C ALA A 194 -9.09 -25.93 13.01
N THR A 195 -10.41 -25.67 12.98
CA THR A 195 -10.95 -24.32 13.00
C THR A 195 -10.64 -23.59 14.30
N ASP A 196 -10.62 -24.28 15.44
CA ASP A 196 -10.27 -23.68 16.73
C ASP A 196 -8.82 -23.18 16.76
N VAL A 197 -7.88 -23.94 16.17
CA VAL A 197 -6.47 -23.55 16.09
C VAL A 197 -6.27 -22.39 15.10
N TYR A 198 -6.83 -22.46 13.89
CA TYR A 198 -6.71 -21.34 12.93
C TYR A 198 -7.33 -20.05 13.47
N ARG A 199 -8.49 -20.17 14.12
CA ARG A 199 -9.13 -19.05 14.82
C ARG A 199 -8.24 -18.47 15.92
N ALA A 200 -7.62 -19.31 16.72
CA ALA A 200 -6.70 -18.87 17.76
C ALA A 200 -5.50 -18.11 17.20
N ILE A 201 -4.93 -18.57 16.08
CA ILE A 201 -3.85 -17.86 15.36
C ILE A 201 -4.33 -16.48 14.89
N ALA A 202 -5.47 -16.43 14.19
CA ALA A 202 -6.02 -15.19 13.65
C ALA A 202 -6.34 -14.17 14.76
N GLU A 203 -7.03 -14.59 15.83
CA GLU A 203 -7.35 -13.72 16.96
C GLU A 203 -6.09 -13.23 17.70
N ALA A 204 -5.11 -14.12 17.94
CA ALA A 204 -3.87 -13.74 18.61
C ALA A 204 -3.05 -12.73 17.79
N ILE A 205 -2.92 -12.94 16.47
CA ILE A 205 -2.23 -11.98 15.61
C ILE A 205 -2.98 -10.65 15.64
N ARG A 206 -4.29 -10.65 15.38
CA ARG A 206 -5.11 -9.43 15.31
C ARG A 206 -5.02 -8.60 16.59
N GLU A 207 -5.14 -9.24 17.76
CA GLU A 207 -5.11 -8.54 19.05
C GLU A 207 -3.72 -8.02 19.45
N ASN A 208 -2.65 -8.53 18.83
CA ASN A 208 -1.28 -8.06 19.07
C ASN A 208 -0.73 -7.14 17.97
N LEU A 209 -1.48 -6.82 16.91
CA LEU A 209 -1.02 -5.95 15.81
C LEU A 209 -0.55 -4.57 16.31
N ASP A 210 -1.22 -3.99 17.30
CA ASP A 210 -0.80 -2.71 17.92
C ASP A 210 0.56 -2.77 18.64
N ARG A 211 1.05 -3.98 18.94
CA ARG A 211 2.31 -4.25 19.65
C ARG A 211 3.41 -4.76 18.71
N VAL A 212 3.19 -4.70 17.39
CA VAL A 212 4.05 -5.29 16.38
C VAL A 212 4.38 -4.26 15.30
N ASP A 213 5.65 -4.13 14.95
CA ASP A 213 6.06 -3.39 13.76
C ASP A 213 5.90 -4.29 12.52
N ASP A 214 4.72 -4.25 11.90
CA ASP A 214 4.41 -5.03 10.69
C ASP A 214 4.76 -4.29 9.39
N SER A 215 5.78 -3.43 9.39
CA SER A 215 6.25 -2.75 8.18
C SER A 215 6.68 -3.73 7.07
N SER A 216 6.98 -4.99 7.40
CA SER A 216 7.30 -6.07 6.44
C SER A 216 6.06 -6.78 5.87
N GLY A 217 4.87 -6.52 6.43
CA GLY A 217 3.61 -7.20 6.14
C GLY A 217 3.62 -8.69 6.49
N TYR A 218 4.55 -9.14 7.35
CA TYR A 218 4.63 -10.54 7.76
C TYR A 218 3.39 -10.98 8.53
N TYR A 219 3.00 -10.22 9.55
CA TYR A 219 1.88 -10.57 10.42
C TYR A 219 0.55 -10.42 9.68
N GLY A 220 0.41 -9.42 8.80
CA GLY A 220 -0.72 -9.33 7.87
C GLY A 220 -0.89 -10.60 7.02
N ARG A 221 0.19 -11.13 6.42
CA ARG A 221 0.15 -12.37 5.63
C ARG A 221 -0.13 -13.62 6.47
N GLU A 222 0.40 -13.70 7.68
CA GLU A 222 0.09 -14.83 8.58
C GLU A 222 -1.37 -14.80 9.06
N LEU A 223 -1.93 -13.60 9.28
CA LEU A 223 -3.34 -13.41 9.58
C LEU A 223 -4.22 -13.85 8.40
N GLU A 224 -3.92 -13.37 7.18
CA GLU A 224 -4.60 -13.75 5.94
C GLU A 224 -4.62 -15.28 5.79
N ARG A 225 -3.46 -15.92 5.87
CA ARG A 225 -3.32 -17.39 5.77
C ARG A 225 -4.14 -18.15 6.79
N ALA A 226 -4.18 -17.68 8.04
CA ALA A 226 -4.97 -18.31 9.09
C ALA A 226 -6.48 -18.23 8.80
N ILE A 227 -6.96 -17.07 8.33
CA ILE A 227 -8.37 -16.85 7.96
C ILE A 227 -8.75 -17.65 6.71
N GLU A 228 -7.89 -17.67 5.69
CA GLU A 228 -8.07 -18.49 4.48
C GLU A 228 -8.15 -19.97 4.84
N SER A 229 -7.17 -20.48 5.61
CA SER A 229 -7.13 -21.90 6.01
C SER A 229 -8.32 -22.30 6.87
N TYR A 230 -8.76 -21.41 7.78
CA TYR A 230 -10.00 -21.58 8.53
C TYR A 230 -11.21 -21.74 7.59
N THR A 231 -11.32 -20.86 6.60
CA THR A 231 -12.45 -20.82 5.67
C THR A 231 -12.44 -22.01 4.71
N GLU A 232 -11.28 -22.38 4.16
CA GLU A 232 -11.14 -23.56 3.31
C GLU A 232 -11.53 -24.84 4.06
N THR A 233 -11.11 -24.96 5.33
CA THR A 233 -11.45 -26.12 6.17
C THR A 233 -12.97 -26.31 6.28
N LEU A 234 -13.72 -25.20 6.35
CA LEU A 234 -15.18 -25.20 6.36
C LEU A 234 -15.78 -25.44 4.96
N ALA A 235 -15.22 -24.83 3.92
CA ALA A 235 -15.71 -24.93 2.55
C ALA A 235 -15.52 -26.33 1.95
N GLU A 236 -14.53 -27.10 2.43
CA GLU A 236 -14.33 -28.51 2.07
C GLU A 236 -15.45 -29.43 2.57
N GLN A 237 -16.26 -28.96 3.54
CA GLN A 237 -17.36 -29.73 4.11
C GLN A 237 -18.67 -29.44 3.39
N GLU A 238 -19.48 -30.47 3.16
CA GLU A 238 -20.86 -30.32 2.70
C GLU A 238 -21.78 -29.92 3.88
N PHE A 239 -21.63 -28.69 4.37
CA PHE A 239 -22.49 -28.13 5.42
C PHE A 239 -23.77 -27.52 4.85
N ASP A 240 -24.89 -27.77 5.52
CA ASP A 240 -26.12 -27.02 5.32
C ASP A 240 -26.05 -25.66 6.00
N HIS A 241 -26.98 -24.78 5.64
CA HIS A 241 -27.07 -23.43 6.18
C HIS A 241 -27.03 -23.40 7.72
N GLU A 242 -27.86 -24.24 8.39
CA GLU A 242 -27.95 -24.30 9.85
C GLU A 242 -26.58 -24.60 10.51
N ARG A 243 -25.75 -25.43 9.87
CA ARG A 243 -24.41 -25.74 10.37
C ARG A 243 -23.38 -24.66 10.06
N LYS A 244 -23.58 -23.85 9.02
CA LYS A 244 -22.72 -22.70 8.69
C LYS A 244 -22.95 -21.48 9.59
N GLN A 245 -24.17 -21.28 10.08
CA GLN A 245 -24.57 -20.13 10.91
C GLN A 245 -23.56 -19.71 12.00
N PRO A 246 -23.07 -20.59 12.91
CA PRO A 246 -22.13 -20.18 13.95
C PRO A 246 -20.80 -19.67 13.39
N TYR A 247 -20.35 -20.21 12.26
CA TYR A 247 -19.10 -19.77 11.62
C TYR A 247 -19.29 -18.43 10.88
N ILE A 248 -20.40 -18.26 10.16
CA ILE A 248 -20.76 -16.98 9.52
C ILE A 248 -20.88 -15.88 10.58
N GLN A 249 -21.54 -16.16 11.70
CA GLN A 249 -21.68 -15.23 12.81
C GLN A 249 -20.32 -14.81 13.38
N TYR A 250 -19.40 -15.75 13.57
CA TYR A 250 -18.05 -15.45 14.04
C TYR A 250 -17.29 -14.55 13.05
N ILE A 251 -17.21 -14.96 11.78
CA ILE A 251 -16.46 -14.20 10.76
C ILE A 251 -17.07 -12.79 10.58
N CYS A 252 -18.40 -12.68 10.59
CA CYS A 252 -19.08 -11.39 10.49
C CYS A 252 -18.79 -10.49 11.70
N ALA A 253 -18.77 -11.03 12.93
CA ALA A 253 -18.40 -10.27 14.11
C ALA A 253 -16.95 -9.74 14.02
N GLU A 254 -16.01 -10.55 13.53
CA GLU A 254 -14.63 -10.14 13.34
C GLU A 254 -14.45 -9.15 12.19
N PHE A 255 -15.19 -9.31 11.08
CA PHE A 255 -15.25 -8.35 9.97
C PHE A 255 -15.62 -6.95 10.46
N ILE A 256 -16.66 -6.86 11.30
CA ILE A 256 -17.14 -5.59 11.86
C ILE A 256 -16.20 -5.07 12.95
N GLY A 257 -15.66 -5.96 13.78
CA GLY A 257 -14.82 -5.61 14.94
C GLY A 257 -13.36 -5.33 14.61
N ALA A 258 -12.90 -5.57 13.38
CA ALA A 258 -11.50 -5.39 13.00
C ALA A 258 -11.06 -3.91 13.06
N ASP A 259 -10.02 -3.65 13.86
CA ASP A 259 -9.43 -2.31 14.03
C ASP A 259 -8.67 -1.85 12.77
N HIS A 260 -8.12 -2.79 12.01
CA HIS A 260 -7.35 -2.52 10.79
C HIS A 260 -8.16 -2.85 9.54
N GLY A 261 -8.07 -1.99 8.51
CA GLY A 261 -8.81 -2.16 7.25
C GLY A 261 -8.51 -3.47 6.55
N PHE A 262 -7.22 -3.80 6.37
CA PHE A 262 -6.80 -5.04 5.71
C PHE A 262 -7.33 -6.31 6.41
N ALA A 263 -7.44 -6.29 7.75
CA ALA A 263 -7.97 -7.42 8.50
C ALA A 263 -9.47 -7.59 8.26
N SER A 264 -10.21 -6.48 8.13
CA SER A 264 -11.62 -6.49 7.74
C SER A 264 -11.79 -7.10 6.34
N ASP A 265 -10.93 -6.73 5.38
CA ASP A 265 -10.98 -7.25 4.01
C ASP A 265 -10.80 -8.79 3.97
N TYR A 266 -9.86 -9.34 4.75
CA TYR A 266 -9.68 -10.80 4.85
C TYR A 266 -10.92 -11.54 5.37
N TYR A 267 -11.65 -10.95 6.33
CA TYR A 267 -12.90 -11.54 6.82
C TYR A 267 -14.06 -11.37 5.84
N ASP A 268 -14.10 -10.29 5.05
CA ASP A 268 -15.07 -10.13 3.96
C ASP A 268 -14.86 -11.22 2.89
N ASP A 269 -13.61 -11.48 2.49
CA ASP A 269 -13.27 -12.54 1.52
C ASP A 269 -13.62 -13.94 2.06
N ALA A 270 -13.40 -14.17 3.36
CA ALA A 270 -13.83 -15.40 4.03
C ALA A 270 -15.35 -15.60 3.99
N LEU A 271 -16.13 -14.54 4.23
CA LEU A 271 -17.61 -14.57 4.14
C LEU A 271 -18.06 -14.83 2.71
N ARG A 272 -17.47 -14.18 1.72
CA ARG A 272 -17.77 -14.42 0.28
C ARG A 272 -17.50 -15.87 -0.13
N THR A 273 -16.47 -16.48 0.45
CA THR A 273 -16.11 -17.87 0.17
C THR A 273 -17.06 -18.86 0.85
N LEU A 274 -17.50 -18.56 2.07
CA LEU A 274 -18.35 -19.46 2.86
C LEU A 274 -19.85 -19.37 2.49
N CYS A 275 -20.33 -18.16 2.19
CA CYS A 275 -21.73 -17.86 1.90
C CYS A 275 -22.04 -18.10 0.41
N THR A 276 -22.43 -19.33 0.08
CA THR A 276 -22.60 -19.77 -1.32
C THR A 276 -24.07 -19.94 -1.73
N THR A 277 -25.01 -19.84 -0.79
CA THR A 277 -26.45 -20.01 -1.04
C THR A 277 -27.23 -18.79 -0.57
N ASP A 278 -28.41 -18.56 -1.14
CA ASP A 278 -29.31 -17.46 -0.76
C ASP A 278 -29.57 -17.42 0.76
N ASP A 279 -29.82 -18.57 1.40
CA ASP A 279 -30.02 -18.65 2.87
C ASP A 279 -28.78 -18.16 3.66
N ASP A 280 -27.55 -18.41 3.15
CA ASP A 280 -26.31 -17.99 3.79
C ASP A 280 -26.13 -16.47 3.67
N LEU A 281 -26.44 -15.93 2.49
CA LEU A 281 -26.39 -14.50 2.18
C LEU A 281 -27.44 -13.70 2.98
N GLU A 282 -28.68 -14.21 3.06
CA GLU A 282 -29.74 -13.60 3.89
C GLU A 282 -29.33 -13.56 5.37
N TYR A 283 -28.76 -14.65 5.90
CA TYR A 283 -28.29 -14.67 7.29
C TYR A 283 -27.11 -13.73 7.53
N TRP A 284 -26.17 -13.64 6.58
CA TRP A 284 -25.08 -12.68 6.67
C TRP A 284 -25.62 -11.24 6.73
N LEU A 285 -26.62 -10.92 5.90
CA LEU A 285 -27.29 -9.62 5.93
C LEU A 285 -27.96 -9.35 7.28
N GLU A 286 -28.67 -10.32 7.86
CA GLU A 286 -29.25 -10.21 9.20
C GLU A 286 -28.20 -9.94 10.29
N GLN A 287 -27.01 -10.57 10.18
CA GLN A 287 -25.91 -10.30 11.11
C GLN A 287 -25.40 -8.86 10.97
N LEU A 288 -25.24 -8.35 9.75
CA LEU A 288 -24.82 -6.97 9.53
C LEU A 288 -25.84 -5.98 10.13
N ASP A 289 -27.15 -6.22 9.97
CA ASP A 289 -28.21 -5.34 10.49
C ASP A 289 -28.16 -5.22 12.01
N ALA A 290 -27.91 -6.33 12.70
CA ALA A 290 -27.81 -6.35 14.15
C ALA A 290 -26.70 -5.43 14.67
N HIS A 291 -25.69 -5.17 13.85
CA HIS A 291 -24.51 -4.37 14.19
C HIS A 291 -24.54 -2.94 13.62
N VAL A 292 -25.33 -2.65 12.57
CA VAL A 292 -25.54 -1.29 12.02
C VAL A 292 -26.69 -0.59 12.75
N SER A 293 -26.47 -0.25 14.02
CA SER A 293 -27.40 0.61 14.76
C SER A 293 -27.22 2.08 14.35
N GLY A 294 -27.97 2.56 13.35
CA GLY A 294 -28.01 3.99 13.00
C GLY A 294 -28.33 4.36 11.56
N VAL A 295 -28.46 3.38 10.67
CA VAL A 295 -29.05 3.54 9.34
C VAL A 295 -30.42 2.90 9.41
N THR A 296 -31.46 3.57 8.94
CA THR A 296 -32.85 3.07 8.97
C THR A 296 -33.08 1.95 7.95
N LEU A 297 -32.21 0.93 7.94
CA LEU A 297 -32.31 -0.28 7.12
C LEU A 297 -33.54 -1.14 7.45
N ASP A 298 -34.13 -0.96 8.64
CA ASP A 298 -35.46 -1.52 8.99
C ASP A 298 -36.55 -1.14 7.96
N ALA A 299 -36.42 0.00 7.27
CA ALA A 299 -37.34 0.43 6.23
C ALA A 299 -37.12 -0.30 4.89
N VAL A 300 -35.86 -0.57 4.54
CA VAL A 300 -35.45 -1.22 3.29
C VAL A 300 -35.92 -2.68 3.26
N LEU A 301 -35.80 -3.39 4.38
CA LEU A 301 -36.14 -4.82 4.46
C LEU A 301 -37.61 -5.11 4.79
N SER A 302 -38.37 -4.11 5.27
CA SER A 302 -39.76 -4.34 5.69
C SER A 302 -40.79 -4.29 4.57
N GLY A 303 -40.37 -4.10 3.30
CA GLY A 303 -41.20 -4.31 2.11
C GLY A 303 -42.52 -3.55 2.08
N LYS A 304 -42.65 -2.46 2.84
CA LYS A 304 -43.87 -1.65 2.89
C LYS A 304 -43.79 -0.53 1.88
N SER A 305 -44.26 -0.82 0.67
CA SER A 305 -44.70 0.18 -0.29
C SER A 305 -45.56 1.24 0.41
N LEU A 306 -45.02 2.45 0.59
CA LEU A 306 -45.80 3.61 0.97
C LEU A 306 -46.48 4.15 -0.28
N SER A 307 -47.64 3.58 -0.56
CA SER A 307 -48.60 4.13 -1.51
C SER A 307 -48.93 5.58 -1.16
N LYS A 308 -48.76 6.47 -2.14
CA LYS A 308 -49.27 7.85 -2.18
C LYS A 308 -50.66 7.98 -1.52
N ALA A 309 -50.78 8.89 -0.57
CA ALA A 309 -52.06 9.47 -0.19
C ALA A 309 -51.92 10.99 -0.06
N ASP A 310 -52.54 11.64 -1.05
CA ASP A 310 -53.07 13.00 -1.09
C ASP A 310 -53.50 13.54 0.29
N ASP A 311 -53.03 14.73 0.69
CA ASP A 311 -53.95 15.69 1.32
C ASP A 311 -53.52 17.14 1.06
N ARG A 312 -54.47 17.90 0.54
CA ARG A 312 -54.40 19.34 0.24
C ARG A 312 -55.12 20.12 1.33
N ARG A 313 -54.66 21.38 1.50
CA ARG A 313 -55.32 22.57 2.14
C ARG A 313 -55.07 22.69 3.65
N ASP A 314 -54.95 23.88 4.25
CA ASP A 314 -55.24 25.24 3.80
C ASP A 314 -54.45 26.27 4.66
N GLU A 315 -54.42 27.49 4.14
CA GLU A 315 -53.77 28.71 4.62
C GLU A 315 -54.11 29.13 6.07
N THR A 316 -53.21 29.88 6.72
CA THR A 316 -53.55 31.18 7.34
C THR A 316 -52.30 32.01 7.65
N GLU A 317 -52.38 33.26 7.20
CA GLU A 317 -51.47 34.39 7.42
C GLU A 317 -51.25 34.71 8.90
N ASP A 318 -50.05 35.15 9.28
CA ASP A 318 -49.92 36.44 9.96
C ASP A 318 -48.50 37.02 9.85
N SER A 319 -48.39 38.27 10.26
CA SER A 319 -47.73 39.35 9.53
C SER A 319 -46.48 39.93 10.22
N VAL A 320 -45.57 40.46 9.39
CA VAL A 320 -44.72 41.66 9.57
C VAL A 320 -43.87 41.76 10.86
N ASP A 321 -42.54 41.78 10.69
CA ASP A 321 -41.78 42.98 11.09
C ASP A 321 -40.46 43.15 10.34
N THR A 322 -40.25 44.38 9.86
CA THR A 322 -39.05 44.86 9.18
C THR A 322 -38.12 45.49 10.20
N SER A 323 -36.86 45.06 10.27
CA SER A 323 -35.78 45.93 10.76
C SER A 323 -34.48 45.67 10.02
N ASP A 324 -34.12 46.68 9.24
CA ASP A 324 -32.83 46.96 8.60
C ASP A 324 -31.75 47.20 9.67
N GLY A 325 -30.53 46.69 9.45
CA GLY A 325 -29.43 46.76 10.42
C GLY A 325 -28.16 46.00 10.05
N SER A 326 -27.44 46.52 9.04
CA SER A 326 -26.00 46.36 8.73
C SER A 326 -25.09 45.51 9.64
N ALA A 327 -24.37 44.55 9.04
CA ALA A 327 -23.03 44.07 9.46
C ALA A 327 -22.34 43.48 8.20
N ARG A 328 -21.41 44.21 7.58
CA ARG A 328 -19.94 44.05 7.68
C ARG A 328 -19.44 42.67 7.24
N ASP A 329 -18.93 42.67 6.01
CA ASP A 329 -18.05 41.68 5.40
C ASP A 329 -16.84 41.37 6.29
N ASP A 330 -16.50 40.09 6.40
CA ASP A 330 -15.13 39.59 6.50
C ASP A 330 -15.12 38.22 5.79
N ASP A 331 -14.66 38.27 4.54
CA ASP A 331 -14.35 37.16 3.66
C ASP A 331 -12.97 36.60 4.05
N PHE A 332 -12.91 35.32 4.39
CA PHE A 332 -11.66 34.56 4.47
C PHE A 332 -11.82 33.32 3.60
N THR A 333 -11.48 33.47 2.33
CA THR A 333 -11.17 32.41 1.38
C THR A 333 -9.70 32.01 1.61
N ASP A 334 -9.48 30.84 2.20
CA ASP A 334 -8.14 30.23 2.28
C ASP A 334 -8.14 29.02 1.33
N ASN A 335 -7.85 29.29 0.06
CA ASN A 335 -7.69 28.29 -0.99
C ASN A 335 -6.17 28.10 -1.18
N PRO A 336 -5.55 26.98 -0.75
CA PRO A 336 -4.14 26.78 -1.00
C PRO A 336 -3.95 26.35 -2.46
N GLU A 337 -3.24 27.18 -3.22
CA GLU A 337 -2.80 27.01 -4.61
C GLU A 337 -2.36 25.55 -4.90
N ARG A 338 -2.91 24.97 -5.97
CA ARG A 338 -2.42 23.72 -6.57
C ARG A 338 -1.11 24.04 -7.29
N THR A 339 -0.13 23.16 -7.16
CA THR A 339 1.12 23.22 -7.93
C THR A 339 1.43 21.80 -8.39
N ASP A 340 1.99 21.65 -9.59
CA ASP A 340 2.29 20.36 -10.25
C ASP A 340 3.22 19.42 -9.47
N ASP A 341 3.81 19.88 -8.37
CA ASP A 341 4.66 19.09 -7.48
C ASP A 341 3.88 18.35 -6.37
N VAL A 342 2.53 18.39 -6.40
CA VAL A 342 1.64 17.77 -5.42
C VAL A 342 0.74 16.71 -6.10
N LEU A 343 1.04 15.42 -5.89
CA LEU A 343 0.11 14.33 -6.19
C LEU A 343 -0.99 14.27 -5.13
N TYR A 344 -2.25 14.21 -5.57
CA TYR A 344 -3.42 14.15 -4.69
C TYR A 344 -3.99 12.74 -4.63
N VAL A 345 -4.43 12.31 -3.44
CA VAL A 345 -4.91 10.93 -3.14
C VAL A 345 -6.07 10.46 -4.04
N SER A 346 -6.79 11.38 -4.69
CA SER A 346 -7.89 11.03 -5.61
C SER A 346 -7.46 10.23 -6.84
N ASP A 347 -6.16 10.16 -7.12
CA ASP A 347 -5.62 9.49 -8.31
C ASP A 347 -5.31 8.00 -8.06
N PHE A 348 -5.41 7.53 -6.81
CA PHE A 348 -5.07 6.16 -6.38
C PHE A 348 -6.27 5.31 -5.93
N THR A 349 -7.51 5.82 -6.07
CA THR A 349 -8.72 5.13 -5.59
C THR A 349 -9.56 4.45 -6.69
N ASP A 350 -9.06 4.38 -7.93
CA ASP A 350 -9.74 3.74 -9.07
C ASP A 350 -9.01 2.44 -9.49
N GLY A 351 -9.28 1.32 -8.79
CA GLY A 351 -8.93 -0.05 -9.23
C GLY A 351 -7.59 -0.62 -8.73
N PRO A 352 -7.29 -1.90 -9.01
CA PRO A 352 -6.10 -2.57 -8.51
C PRO A 352 -4.84 -1.92 -9.10
N LEU A 353 -4.01 -1.38 -8.21
CA LEU A 353 -2.77 -0.67 -8.53
C LEU A 353 -1.85 -1.57 -9.38
N SER A 354 -1.43 -1.06 -10.55
CA SER A 354 -0.47 -1.78 -11.39
C SER A 354 0.96 -1.40 -11.02
N THR A 355 1.91 -2.33 -11.15
CA THR A 355 3.34 -2.08 -10.85
C THR A 355 3.97 -0.95 -11.69
N ASP A 356 3.33 -0.60 -12.81
CA ASP A 356 3.77 0.48 -13.69
C ASP A 356 3.48 1.88 -13.10
N GLU A 357 2.55 2.00 -12.15
CA GLU A 357 2.22 3.26 -11.46
C GLU A 357 3.21 3.63 -10.34
N PHE A 358 4.00 2.66 -9.87
CA PHE A 358 5.00 2.86 -8.80
C PHE A 358 6.45 3.02 -9.29
N THR A 359 6.75 2.72 -10.55
CA THR A 359 8.13 2.54 -11.02
C THR A 359 8.59 3.54 -12.07
N GLY A 360 8.13 4.79 -11.98
CA GLY A 360 8.72 5.91 -12.73
C GLY A 360 10.22 6.11 -12.42
N GLY A 361 11.09 5.24 -12.94
CA GLY A 361 12.53 5.19 -12.70
C GLY A 361 12.92 4.59 -11.34
N ALA A 362 13.84 3.64 -11.35
CA ALA A 362 14.34 2.90 -10.18
C ALA A 362 14.73 3.78 -8.97
N ILE A 363 14.23 3.41 -7.79
CA ILE A 363 14.63 3.99 -6.50
C ILE A 363 16.05 3.53 -6.15
N ASP A 364 16.97 4.49 -5.97
CA ASP A 364 18.36 4.24 -5.57
C ASP A 364 18.46 4.06 -4.04
N VAL A 365 18.64 2.81 -3.62
CA VAL A 365 18.58 2.33 -2.23
C VAL A 365 19.86 2.70 -1.44
N GLU A 366 20.90 3.25 -2.06
CA GLU A 366 22.20 3.46 -1.39
C GLU A 366 22.34 4.78 -0.58
N HIS A 367 21.37 5.70 -0.61
CA HIS A 367 21.54 7.04 0.00
C HIS A 367 20.38 7.52 0.89
N LEU A 368 19.84 6.66 1.76
CA LEU A 368 18.88 7.04 2.83
C LEU A 368 19.49 7.85 4.00
N ALA A 369 20.76 8.28 3.92
CA ALA A 369 21.52 8.79 5.07
C ALA A 369 21.73 10.32 5.08
N VAL A 370 20.71 11.12 4.81
CA VAL A 370 20.75 12.58 5.08
C VAL A 370 19.55 12.97 5.95
N GLY A 371 19.76 12.94 7.27
CA GLY A 371 18.82 13.41 8.29
C GLY A 371 17.86 12.33 8.80
N THR A 372 17.62 12.29 10.12
CA THR A 372 16.53 11.49 10.68
C THR A 372 15.22 12.10 10.21
N LEU A 373 14.49 11.39 9.34
CA LEU A 373 13.04 11.54 9.25
C LEU A 373 12.50 11.39 10.68
N GLU A 374 11.84 12.40 11.21
CA GLU A 374 10.99 12.23 12.39
C GLU A 374 9.80 11.36 11.95
N LEU A 375 10.02 10.05 12.03
CA LEU A 375 9.08 8.96 11.75
C LEU A 375 8.05 8.84 12.89
N GLU A 376 7.34 9.92 13.22
CA GLU A 376 6.19 9.86 14.14
C GLU A 376 4.86 9.61 13.41
N TYR A 377 4.86 9.53 12.06
CA TYR A 377 3.64 9.44 11.25
C TYR A 377 3.77 8.44 10.09
N PHE A 378 3.95 7.16 10.40
CA PHE A 378 3.91 6.08 9.40
C PHE A 378 3.09 4.89 9.92
N VAL A 379 1.82 4.81 9.51
CA VAL A 379 0.95 3.61 9.50
C VAL A 379 -0.02 3.77 8.31
N GLY A 380 -0.21 2.71 7.50
CA GLY A 380 -0.91 2.74 6.21
C GLY A 380 -2.38 3.19 6.28
N ASP A 381 -2.68 4.35 5.71
CA ASP A 381 -3.16 4.60 4.34
C ASP A 381 -2.73 6.04 4.00
N ALA A 382 -2.44 6.31 2.73
CA ALA A 382 -1.59 7.41 2.24
C ALA A 382 -1.91 8.86 2.73
N PHE A 383 -0.83 9.65 2.87
CA PHE A 383 -0.76 11.07 3.26
C PHE A 383 -1.79 12.02 2.60
N GLU A 384 -2.26 13.03 3.34
CA GLU A 384 -3.01 14.17 2.77
C GLU A 384 -2.12 15.28 2.17
N LYS A 385 -0.85 15.45 2.61
CA LYS A 385 0.17 16.34 1.99
C LYS A 385 1.60 15.91 2.37
N LEU A 386 2.53 15.94 1.41
CA LEU A 386 3.98 15.85 1.64
C LEU A 386 4.65 17.14 1.15
N ARG A 387 5.39 17.85 2.01
CA ARG A 387 6.21 19.02 1.62
C ARG A 387 7.68 18.68 1.81
N ILE A 388 8.47 18.76 0.75
CA ILE A 388 9.93 18.71 0.82
C ILE A 388 10.42 20.12 0.58
N ASP A 389 10.53 20.94 1.61
CA ASP A 389 11.37 22.15 1.53
C ASP A 389 11.91 22.57 2.91
N GLU A 390 13.23 22.82 2.89
CA GLU A 390 14.16 23.32 3.92
C GLU A 390 14.91 22.30 4.84
N PRO A 391 16.26 22.46 4.99
CA PRO A 391 17.05 21.63 5.89
C PRO A 391 16.82 22.03 7.35
N THR A 392 16.26 21.12 8.14
CA THR A 392 16.09 21.30 9.59
C THR A 392 17.44 21.39 10.30
N THR A 393 17.82 22.60 10.72
CA THR A 393 18.94 22.80 11.64
C THR A 393 18.56 22.33 13.04
N VAL A 394 19.33 21.38 13.57
CA VAL A 394 19.18 20.80 14.91
C VAL A 394 19.52 21.83 16.00
N GLU A 395 18.51 22.36 16.70
CA GLU A 395 18.68 22.85 18.07
C GLU A 395 17.99 21.90 19.06
N ARG A 396 18.76 21.35 20.00
CA ARG A 396 18.28 20.48 21.07
C ARG A 396 17.35 21.26 22.01
N HIS A 397 16.05 21.05 21.91
CA HIS A 397 15.12 21.34 22.98
C HIS A 397 14.62 20.05 23.61
N THR A 398 15.25 19.66 24.72
CA THR A 398 14.66 18.73 25.68
C THR A 398 13.49 19.43 26.39
N ALA A 399 12.26 19.17 25.95
CA ALA A 399 11.07 19.51 26.71
C ALA A 399 10.19 18.25 26.81
N SER A 400 9.91 17.83 28.04
CA SER A 400 8.97 16.76 28.35
C SER A 400 7.59 17.14 27.80
N VAL A 401 7.12 16.37 26.81
CA VAL A 401 5.74 16.44 26.31
C VAL A 401 4.92 15.42 27.10
N GLU A 402 3.96 15.91 27.89
CA GLU A 402 2.87 15.08 28.38
C GLU A 402 1.92 14.76 27.20
N PRO A 403 1.29 13.58 27.15
CA PRO A 403 0.51 13.15 26.00
C PRO A 403 -0.69 14.09 25.83
N THR A 404 -0.76 14.77 24.69
CA THR A 404 -1.93 15.55 24.31
C THR A 404 -2.92 14.59 23.64
N GLU A 405 -4.14 14.53 24.15
CA GLU A 405 -5.24 13.69 23.63
C GLU A 405 -5.45 13.91 22.12
N SER A 406 -4.99 12.97 21.28
CA SER A 406 -5.24 12.92 19.83
C SER A 406 -6.52 12.15 19.44
N GLY A 407 -7.31 11.67 20.40
CA GLY A 407 -8.34 10.64 20.16
C GLY A 407 -9.66 11.05 19.49
N THR A 408 -9.80 12.22 18.85
CA THR A 408 -11.12 12.66 18.32
C THR A 408 -11.24 12.72 16.79
N THR A 409 -10.14 12.86 16.05
CA THR A 409 -10.12 12.89 14.57
C THR A 409 -9.94 11.49 13.98
N ASP A 410 -9.02 10.69 14.53
CA ASP A 410 -8.74 9.33 14.05
C ASP A 410 -9.96 8.41 14.22
N THR A 411 -10.64 8.51 15.36
CA THR A 411 -11.85 7.75 15.68
C THR A 411 -13.00 8.04 14.70
N LYS A 412 -13.14 9.29 14.24
CA LYS A 412 -14.22 9.66 13.29
C LYS A 412 -13.92 9.20 11.88
N MET A 413 -12.68 9.33 11.41
CA MET A 413 -12.28 8.85 10.09
C MET A 413 -12.35 7.32 10.01
N SER A 414 -11.84 6.62 11.02
CA SER A 414 -11.97 5.16 11.14
C SER A 414 -13.44 4.71 11.10
N SER A 415 -14.33 5.38 11.85
CA SER A 415 -15.77 5.05 11.83
C SER A 415 -16.43 5.26 10.45
N SER A 416 -15.98 6.25 9.67
CA SER A 416 -16.53 6.51 8.34
C SER A 416 -16.08 5.48 7.30
N LEU A 417 -14.84 4.99 7.41
CA LEU A 417 -14.30 3.93 6.55
C LEU A 417 -14.95 2.59 6.86
N GLN A 418 -15.10 2.27 8.15
CA GLN A 418 -15.82 1.09 8.60
C GLN A 418 -17.26 1.08 8.10
N LYS A 419 -17.97 2.22 8.19
CA LYS A 419 -19.33 2.38 7.65
C LYS A 419 -19.40 2.13 6.15
N ARG A 420 -18.43 2.64 5.37
CA ARG A 420 -18.35 2.43 3.91
C ARG A 420 -18.04 1.00 3.52
N ARG A 421 -17.18 0.29 4.27
CA ARG A 421 -16.93 -1.14 4.08
C ARG A 421 -18.22 -1.94 4.25
N ILE A 422 -18.93 -1.71 5.37
CA ILE A 422 -20.20 -2.38 5.64
C ILE A 422 -21.21 -2.13 4.50
N PHE A 423 -21.40 -0.88 4.07
CA PHE A 423 -22.30 -0.59 2.95
C PHE A 423 -21.91 -1.27 1.65
N SER A 424 -20.61 -1.39 1.37
CA SER A 424 -20.11 -2.08 0.19
C SER A 424 -20.43 -3.58 0.25
N THR A 425 -20.33 -4.18 1.44
CA THR A 425 -20.75 -5.56 1.69
C THR A 425 -22.26 -5.74 1.55
N TYR A 426 -23.10 -4.81 2.05
CA TYR A 426 -24.55 -4.85 1.82
C TYR A 426 -24.91 -4.83 0.34
N VAL A 427 -24.29 -3.91 -0.42
CA VAL A 427 -24.48 -3.81 -1.87
C VAL A 427 -24.16 -5.14 -2.54
N TYR A 428 -23.00 -5.74 -2.21
CA TYR A 428 -22.60 -7.03 -2.74
C TYR A 428 -23.63 -8.14 -2.45
N ILE A 429 -24.09 -8.25 -1.20
CA ILE A 429 -25.05 -9.31 -0.82
C ILE A 429 -26.37 -9.14 -1.61
N LEU A 430 -26.89 -7.92 -1.72
CA LEU A 430 -28.12 -7.65 -2.45
C LEU A 430 -27.99 -7.90 -3.95
N GLU A 431 -26.81 -7.62 -4.53
CA GLU A 431 -26.49 -7.95 -5.92
C GLU A 431 -26.49 -9.47 -6.15
N GLU A 432 -25.88 -10.25 -5.25
CA GLU A 432 -25.85 -11.72 -5.35
C GLU A 432 -27.24 -12.34 -5.15
N LEU A 433 -28.07 -11.77 -4.27
CA LEU A 433 -29.47 -12.17 -4.10
C LEU A 433 -30.37 -11.74 -5.27
N GLY A 434 -29.92 -10.78 -6.09
CA GLY A 434 -30.71 -10.21 -7.18
C GLY A 434 -31.91 -9.38 -6.71
N ASP A 435 -31.84 -8.80 -5.49
CA ASP A 435 -32.90 -7.94 -4.94
C ASP A 435 -32.69 -6.47 -5.35
N GLU A 436 -33.05 -6.16 -6.59
CA GLU A 436 -32.91 -4.82 -7.17
C GLU A 436 -33.76 -3.76 -6.45
N ASP A 437 -34.92 -4.15 -5.89
CA ASP A 437 -35.81 -3.25 -5.16
C ASP A 437 -35.17 -2.81 -3.83
N ALA A 438 -34.56 -3.73 -3.09
CA ALA A 438 -33.83 -3.43 -1.86
C ALA A 438 -32.53 -2.65 -2.16
N LEU A 439 -31.83 -3.02 -3.24
CA LEU A 439 -30.59 -2.36 -3.65
C LEU A 439 -30.82 -0.89 -4.02
N SER A 440 -31.87 -0.60 -4.78
CA SER A 440 -32.27 0.76 -5.13
C SER A 440 -32.59 1.60 -3.89
N GLN A 441 -33.32 1.02 -2.93
CA GLN A 441 -33.65 1.68 -1.66
C GLN A 441 -32.40 1.95 -0.82
N LEU A 442 -31.47 0.99 -0.75
CA LEU A 442 -30.19 1.19 -0.06
C LEU A 442 -29.42 2.37 -0.67
N TYR A 443 -29.26 2.39 -1.99
CA TYR A 443 -28.57 3.49 -2.68
C TYR A 443 -29.24 4.84 -2.46
N GLU A 444 -30.57 4.91 -2.45
CA GLU A 444 -31.29 6.15 -2.09
C GLU A 444 -30.87 6.70 -0.72
N GLU A 445 -30.57 5.83 0.24
CA GLU A 445 -30.10 6.24 1.57
C GLU A 445 -28.60 6.58 1.60
N ILE A 446 -27.76 5.84 0.86
CA ILE A 446 -26.30 5.88 1.04
C ILE A 446 -25.51 6.61 -0.06
N HIS A 447 -26.12 7.01 -1.17
CA HIS A 447 -25.39 7.52 -2.34
C HIS A 447 -24.48 8.73 -2.02
N LEU A 448 -24.79 9.55 -1.02
CA LEU A 448 -23.94 10.69 -0.61
C LEU A 448 -22.84 10.33 0.41
N GLU A 449 -22.75 9.09 0.87
CA GLU A 449 -21.71 8.64 1.82
C GLU A 449 -20.33 8.50 1.14
N SER A 450 -20.33 8.27 -0.19
CA SER A 450 -19.13 8.11 -1.01
C SER A 450 -19.38 8.48 -2.46
N LYS A 451 -18.37 9.07 -3.12
CA LYS A 451 -18.37 9.31 -4.58
C LYS A 451 -18.63 8.03 -5.37
N ARG A 452 -18.13 6.89 -4.88
CA ARG A 452 -18.30 5.58 -5.51
C ARG A 452 -19.78 5.19 -5.53
N PHE A 453 -20.47 5.24 -4.40
CA PHE A 453 -21.90 4.90 -4.31
C PHE A 453 -22.76 5.85 -5.14
N CYS A 454 -22.45 7.15 -5.14
CA CYS A 454 -23.12 8.12 -6.00
C CYS A 454 -23.01 7.75 -7.49
N LYS A 455 -21.78 7.43 -7.94
CA LYS A 455 -21.50 7.04 -9.33
C LYS A 455 -22.17 5.71 -9.70
N GLU A 456 -22.10 4.71 -8.84
CA GLU A 456 -22.75 3.41 -9.06
C GLU A 456 -24.26 3.55 -9.12
N TYR A 457 -24.87 4.30 -8.20
CA TYR A 457 -26.32 4.52 -8.21
C TYR A 457 -26.79 5.27 -9.46
N ALA A 458 -26.08 6.34 -9.84
CA ALA A 458 -26.40 7.08 -11.04
C ALA A 458 -26.32 6.21 -12.31
N ARG A 459 -25.31 5.34 -12.41
CA ARG A 459 -25.20 4.38 -13.54
C ARG A 459 -26.35 3.39 -13.58
N ARG A 460 -26.74 2.84 -12.43
CA ARG A 460 -27.91 1.94 -12.34
C ARG A 460 -29.18 2.63 -12.82
N LEU A 461 -29.43 3.86 -12.37
CA LEU A 461 -30.58 4.66 -12.82
C LEU A 461 -30.55 4.91 -14.32
N ILE A 462 -29.37 5.12 -14.91
CA ILE A 462 -29.22 5.26 -16.38
C ILE A 462 -29.59 3.95 -17.09
N ASP A 463 -29.07 2.81 -16.62
CA ASP A 463 -29.34 1.49 -17.19
C ASP A 463 -30.84 1.12 -17.11
N GLU A 464 -31.53 1.59 -16.07
CA GLU A 464 -32.99 1.47 -15.89
C GLU A 464 -33.80 2.48 -16.73
N GLY A 465 -33.14 3.46 -17.35
CA GLY A 465 -33.78 4.54 -18.12
C GLY A 465 -34.40 5.66 -17.27
N ASN A 466 -34.04 5.74 -15.98
CA ASN A 466 -34.46 6.79 -15.04
C ASN A 466 -33.43 7.93 -14.97
N GLU A 467 -33.14 8.53 -16.12
CA GLU A 467 -32.04 9.47 -16.29
C GLU A 467 -32.30 10.82 -15.57
N ASP A 468 -33.56 11.24 -15.40
CA ASP A 468 -33.90 12.44 -14.62
C ASP A 468 -33.46 12.30 -13.15
N ARG A 469 -33.69 11.12 -12.55
CA ARG A 469 -33.23 10.85 -11.18
C ARG A 469 -31.71 10.71 -11.13
N ALA A 470 -31.08 10.14 -12.15
CA ALA A 470 -29.63 10.04 -12.24
C ALA A 470 -28.97 11.43 -12.20
N ILE A 471 -29.54 12.40 -12.92
CA ILE A 471 -29.07 13.80 -12.89
C ILE A 471 -29.14 14.36 -11.46
N GLU A 472 -30.29 14.22 -10.77
CA GLU A 472 -30.45 14.72 -9.39
C GLU A 472 -29.41 14.11 -8.43
N VAL A 473 -29.14 12.80 -8.57
CA VAL A 473 -28.13 12.08 -7.75
C VAL A 473 -26.73 12.61 -8.03
N VAL A 474 -26.37 12.79 -9.31
CA VAL A 474 -25.05 13.26 -9.73
C VAL A 474 -24.82 14.71 -9.31
N GLU A 475 -25.79 15.60 -9.52
CA GLU A 475 -25.75 16.99 -9.07
C GLU A 475 -25.58 17.07 -7.54
N GLY A 476 -26.36 16.28 -6.80
CA GLY A 476 -26.24 16.16 -5.34
C GLY A 476 -24.84 15.72 -4.91
N GLY A 477 -24.23 14.77 -5.63
CA GLY A 477 -22.85 14.35 -5.42
C GLY A 477 -21.83 15.45 -5.72
N ILE A 478 -21.99 16.16 -6.84
CA ILE A 478 -21.11 17.28 -7.24
C ILE A 478 -21.09 18.37 -6.16
N HIS A 479 -22.25 18.70 -5.58
CA HIS A 479 -22.34 19.70 -4.51
C HIS A 479 -21.81 19.21 -3.16
N THR A 480 -21.79 17.90 -2.92
CA THR A 480 -21.37 17.32 -1.64
C THR A 480 -19.87 17.07 -1.58
N PHE A 481 -19.25 16.64 -2.68
CA PHE A 481 -17.87 16.16 -2.68
C PHE A 481 -16.87 17.20 -3.20
N ARG A 482 -15.71 17.33 -2.52
CA ARG A 482 -14.66 18.32 -2.86
C ARG A 482 -14.03 18.18 -4.26
N SER A 483 -14.05 16.99 -4.86
CA SER A 483 -13.48 16.75 -6.20
C SER A 483 -14.39 15.80 -6.97
N PRO A 484 -15.37 16.32 -7.71
CA PRO A 484 -16.38 15.51 -8.37
C PRO A 484 -16.07 15.25 -9.85
N ARG A 485 -14.81 15.23 -10.28
CA ARG A 485 -14.39 15.03 -11.69
C ARG A 485 -15.20 13.94 -12.41
N ASN A 486 -15.19 12.72 -11.88
CA ASN A 486 -15.89 11.57 -12.45
C ASN A 486 -17.42 11.76 -12.48
N LEU A 487 -17.99 12.48 -11.51
CA LEU A 487 -19.42 12.77 -11.46
C LEU A 487 -19.78 13.88 -12.46
N ARG A 488 -18.93 14.90 -12.63
CA ARG A 488 -19.12 15.95 -13.64
C ARG A 488 -19.06 15.38 -15.06
N TRP A 489 -18.17 14.43 -15.34
CA TRP A 489 -18.19 13.71 -16.62
C TRP A 489 -19.49 12.94 -16.83
N LEU A 490 -19.95 12.22 -15.80
CA LEU A 490 -21.25 11.53 -15.88
C LEU A 490 -22.43 12.49 -16.07
N ALA A 491 -22.39 13.68 -15.45
CA ALA A 491 -23.38 14.73 -15.68
C ALA A 491 -23.33 15.25 -17.11
N ALA A 492 -22.13 15.46 -17.67
CA ALA A 492 -21.95 15.91 -19.04
C ALA A 492 -22.58 14.89 -20.02
N ASP A 493 -22.29 13.60 -19.87
CA ASP A 493 -22.90 12.53 -20.69
C ASP A 493 -24.44 12.55 -20.60
N LEU A 494 -24.99 12.81 -19.41
CA LEU A 494 -26.44 12.89 -19.19
C LEU A 494 -27.08 14.12 -19.85
N TYR A 495 -26.37 15.24 -19.93
CA TYR A 495 -26.88 16.49 -20.51
C TYR A 495 -26.69 16.59 -22.02
N GLU A 496 -25.72 15.89 -22.62
CA GLU A 496 -25.32 16.04 -24.03
C GLU A 496 -26.51 16.09 -25.01
N ASP A 497 -27.47 15.18 -24.86
CA ASP A 497 -28.67 15.10 -25.72
C ASP A 497 -29.93 15.78 -25.11
N ARG A 498 -29.84 16.31 -23.89
CA ARG A 498 -30.99 16.83 -23.11
C ARG A 498 -31.00 18.33 -22.94
N ASP A 499 -29.88 18.87 -22.47
CA ASP A 499 -29.73 20.27 -22.08
C ASP A 499 -28.33 20.74 -22.48
N MET A 500 -28.26 21.35 -23.66
CA MET A 500 -27.00 21.86 -24.20
C MET A 500 -26.39 22.99 -23.34
N ASP A 501 -27.21 23.76 -22.63
CA ASP A 501 -26.71 24.86 -21.80
C ASP A 501 -26.02 24.32 -20.55
N GLU A 502 -26.61 23.32 -19.90
CA GLU A 502 -26.00 22.61 -18.76
C GLU A 502 -24.82 21.73 -19.19
N TYR A 503 -24.88 21.10 -20.37
CA TYR A 503 -23.75 20.37 -20.95
C TYR A 503 -22.53 21.27 -21.11
N ARG A 504 -22.69 22.41 -21.79
CA ARG A 504 -21.62 23.40 -21.99
C ARG A 504 -21.09 23.94 -20.65
N THR A 505 -21.98 24.20 -19.71
CA THR A 505 -21.60 24.67 -18.36
C THR A 505 -20.77 23.63 -17.62
N THR A 506 -21.15 22.36 -17.72
CA THR A 506 -20.45 21.25 -17.08
C THR A 506 -19.07 21.02 -17.68
N LEU A 507 -18.94 21.01 -19.01
CA LEU A 507 -17.65 20.90 -19.71
C LEU A 507 -16.71 22.06 -19.35
N LYS A 508 -17.25 23.28 -19.31
CA LYS A 508 -16.50 24.47 -18.90
C LYS A 508 -15.95 24.33 -17.49
N GLN A 509 -16.76 23.83 -16.55
CA GLN A 509 -16.32 23.60 -15.16
C GLN A 509 -15.29 22.47 -15.06
N LEU A 510 -15.43 21.39 -15.83
CA LEU A 510 -14.42 20.33 -15.93
C LEU A 510 -13.06 20.87 -16.37
N PHE A 511 -13.04 21.77 -17.35
CA PHE A 511 -11.81 22.39 -17.79
C PHE A 511 -11.22 23.34 -16.74
N LEU A 512 -12.03 24.23 -16.17
CA LEU A 512 -11.57 25.20 -15.17
C LEU A 512 -11.04 24.55 -13.88
N ASP A 513 -11.69 23.50 -13.38
CA ASP A 513 -11.32 22.88 -12.11
C ASP A 513 -10.18 21.85 -12.25
N HIS A 514 -10.06 21.23 -13.44
CA HIS A 514 -9.26 20.00 -13.62
C HIS A 514 -8.43 19.96 -14.91
N MET A 515 -8.44 20.99 -15.76
CA MET A 515 -7.69 21.02 -17.04
C MET A 515 -7.99 19.81 -17.95
N GLU A 516 -9.24 19.37 -17.97
CA GLU A 516 -9.71 18.27 -18.81
C GLU A 516 -9.75 18.69 -20.30
N TRP A 517 -8.68 18.42 -21.04
CA TRP A 517 -8.59 18.75 -22.47
C TRP A 517 -9.69 18.12 -23.33
N ALA A 518 -10.16 16.92 -22.98
CA ALA A 518 -11.31 16.31 -23.66
C ALA A 518 -12.56 17.20 -23.51
N ALA A 519 -12.81 17.74 -22.32
CA ALA A 519 -13.96 18.62 -22.09
C ALA A 519 -13.80 19.96 -22.84
N TYR A 520 -12.56 20.45 -22.97
CA TYR A 520 -12.24 21.63 -23.78
C TYR A 520 -12.55 21.40 -25.26
N ASP A 521 -12.09 20.29 -25.82
CA ASP A 521 -12.32 19.93 -27.23
C ASP A 521 -13.81 19.71 -27.52
N ASP A 522 -14.52 19.01 -26.63
CA ASP A 522 -15.95 18.79 -26.75
C ASP A 522 -16.71 20.12 -26.69
N LEU A 523 -16.34 21.02 -25.75
CA LEU A 523 -16.95 22.34 -25.61
C LEU A 523 -16.73 23.21 -26.87
N ASN A 524 -15.50 23.20 -27.40
CA ASN A 524 -15.17 23.89 -28.65
C ASN A 524 -16.00 23.35 -29.82
N SER A 525 -16.19 22.04 -29.89
CA SER A 525 -16.92 21.40 -30.99
C SER A 525 -18.42 21.74 -31.01
N VAL A 526 -19.02 22.01 -29.84
CA VAL A 526 -20.46 22.29 -29.69
C VAL A 526 -20.80 23.78 -29.66
N CYS A 527 -19.81 24.66 -29.49
CA CYS A 527 -19.98 26.11 -29.52
C CYS A 527 -19.83 26.68 -30.94
N ASP A 528 -20.54 27.77 -31.23
CA ASP A 528 -20.22 28.56 -32.43
C ASP A 528 -19.00 29.46 -32.20
N ASP A 529 -18.40 29.98 -33.29
CA ASP A 529 -17.18 30.80 -33.23
C ASP A 529 -17.30 32.00 -32.27
N GLN A 530 -18.49 32.59 -32.12
CA GLN A 530 -18.71 33.76 -31.28
C GLN A 530 -18.89 33.38 -29.81
N GLU A 531 -19.63 32.31 -29.54
CA GLU A 531 -19.78 31.72 -28.20
C GLU A 531 -18.43 31.24 -27.68
N TRP A 532 -17.69 30.49 -28.50
CA TRP A 532 -16.37 29.96 -28.16
C TRP A 532 -15.39 31.07 -27.83
N GLN A 533 -15.32 32.13 -28.65
CA GLN A 533 -14.45 33.27 -28.38
C GLN A 533 -14.74 33.90 -27.00
N SER A 534 -16.01 33.99 -26.61
CA SER A 534 -16.38 34.53 -25.30
C SER A 534 -15.96 33.62 -24.14
N ILE A 535 -16.05 32.30 -24.32
CA ILE A 535 -15.63 31.31 -23.32
C ILE A 535 -14.11 31.27 -23.22
N TYR A 536 -13.40 31.28 -24.34
CA TYR A 536 -11.96 31.30 -24.40
C TYR A 536 -11.37 32.54 -23.70
N GLU A 537 -11.95 33.73 -23.95
CA GLU A 537 -11.58 34.96 -23.23
C GLU A 537 -11.86 34.87 -21.72
N GLU A 538 -12.76 33.99 -21.28
CA GLU A 538 -12.98 33.72 -19.87
C GLU A 538 -11.92 32.79 -19.28
N PHE A 539 -11.50 31.76 -20.03
CA PHE A 539 -10.38 30.91 -19.66
C PHE A 539 -9.08 31.71 -19.52
N GLU A 540 -8.75 32.56 -20.51
CA GLU A 540 -7.59 33.45 -20.42
C GLU A 540 -7.64 34.30 -19.14
N ARG A 541 -8.77 34.98 -18.86
CA ARG A 541 -8.93 35.81 -17.66
C ARG A 541 -8.86 35.02 -16.35
N HIS A 542 -9.32 33.78 -16.34
CA HIS A 542 -9.28 32.93 -15.16
C HIS A 542 -7.84 32.52 -14.83
N PHE A 543 -7.13 31.94 -15.80
CA PHE A 543 -5.76 31.47 -15.62
C PHE A 543 -4.76 32.63 -15.46
N GLU A 544 -4.97 33.77 -16.11
CA GLU A 544 -4.17 34.99 -15.86
C GLU A 544 -4.17 35.41 -14.37
N ARG A 545 -5.29 35.16 -13.68
CA ARG A 545 -5.50 35.55 -12.28
C ARG A 545 -5.07 34.47 -11.29
N ASP A 546 -5.43 33.22 -11.58
CA ASP A 546 -5.40 32.12 -10.60
C ASP A 546 -4.23 31.15 -10.84
N ASP A 547 -3.89 30.82 -12.09
CA ASP A 547 -2.74 29.95 -12.42
C ASP A 547 -2.15 30.24 -13.81
N ARG A 548 -0.98 30.87 -13.86
CA ARG A 548 -0.31 31.22 -15.12
C ARG A 548 0.34 30.03 -15.82
N LYS A 549 0.58 28.90 -15.15
CA LYS A 549 1.12 27.70 -15.80
C LYS A 549 0.08 27.09 -16.72
N ASP A 550 -1.16 27.00 -16.24
CA ASP A 550 -2.31 26.54 -17.02
C ASP A 550 -2.58 27.42 -18.24
N LEU A 551 -2.32 28.74 -18.14
CA LEU A 551 -2.41 29.65 -19.28
C LEU A 551 -1.40 29.32 -20.40
N VAL A 552 -0.16 28.95 -20.03
CA VAL A 552 0.85 28.51 -21.01
C VAL A 552 0.39 27.19 -21.65
N ALA A 553 -0.15 26.26 -20.85
CA ALA A 553 -0.70 25.01 -21.36
C ALA A 553 -1.83 25.24 -22.38
N LEU A 554 -2.74 26.17 -22.09
CA LEU A 554 -3.83 26.59 -22.99
C LEU A 554 -3.29 27.09 -24.34
N TYR A 555 -2.33 28.00 -24.34
CA TYR A 555 -1.74 28.52 -25.58
C TYR A 555 -0.96 27.46 -26.36
N VAL A 556 -0.29 26.54 -25.67
CA VAL A 556 0.38 25.40 -26.33
C VAL A 556 -0.64 24.46 -26.98
N HIS A 557 -1.75 24.20 -26.31
CA HIS A 557 -2.82 23.34 -26.83
C HIS A 557 -3.44 23.92 -28.12
N ASP A 558 -3.66 25.24 -28.15
CA ASP A 558 -4.22 25.95 -29.30
C ASP A 558 -3.22 26.29 -30.41
N ASP A 559 -1.97 25.83 -30.31
CA ASP A 559 -0.87 26.12 -31.24
C ASP A 559 -0.53 27.63 -31.34
N ASP A 560 -0.93 28.45 -30.36
CA ASP A 560 -0.54 29.87 -30.24
C ASP A 560 0.80 29.99 -29.48
N LEU A 561 1.85 29.45 -30.11
CA LEU A 561 3.19 29.35 -29.53
C LEU A 561 3.84 30.72 -29.29
N GLU A 562 3.38 31.78 -29.97
CA GLU A 562 3.85 33.15 -29.74
C GLU A 562 3.35 33.67 -28.39
N LYS A 563 2.05 33.54 -28.09
CA LYS A 563 1.51 33.89 -26.77
C LYS A 563 2.06 33.00 -25.66
N ALA A 564 2.17 31.69 -25.91
CA ALA A 564 2.76 30.75 -24.95
C ALA A 564 4.17 31.17 -24.54
N PHE A 565 5.01 31.59 -25.50
CA PHE A 565 6.36 32.05 -25.20
C PHE A 565 6.40 33.36 -24.41
N VAL A 566 5.48 34.30 -24.71
CA VAL A 566 5.37 35.57 -23.98
C VAL A 566 5.00 35.32 -22.52
N GLU A 567 3.96 34.52 -22.25
CA GLU A 567 3.54 34.22 -20.88
C GLU A 567 4.57 33.39 -20.11
N LEU A 568 5.15 32.37 -20.76
CA LEU A 568 6.20 31.56 -20.16
C LEU A 568 7.37 32.45 -19.71
N LYS A 569 7.74 33.46 -20.49
CA LYS A 569 8.84 34.38 -20.16
C LYS A 569 8.55 35.25 -18.93
N GLU A 570 7.29 35.61 -18.68
CA GLU A 570 6.92 36.45 -17.54
C GLU A 570 7.03 35.71 -16.19
N ASN A 571 6.79 34.39 -16.16
CA ASN A 571 6.75 33.57 -14.94
C ASN A 571 7.55 32.27 -15.07
N ALA A 572 8.69 32.35 -15.75
CA ALA A 572 9.49 31.19 -16.07
C ALA A 572 10.17 30.60 -14.82
N ASP A 573 10.00 29.29 -14.61
CA ASP A 573 10.86 28.48 -13.75
C ASP A 573 11.50 27.34 -14.57
N LEU A 574 12.46 26.63 -13.97
CA LEU A 574 13.20 25.58 -14.69
C LEU A 574 12.32 24.37 -15.05
N SER A 575 11.27 24.08 -14.29
CA SER A 575 10.36 22.97 -14.60
C SER A 575 9.46 23.33 -15.78
N SER A 576 8.88 24.53 -15.80
CA SER A 576 8.02 25.04 -16.86
C SER A 576 8.78 25.17 -18.19
N VAL A 577 10.02 25.68 -18.17
CA VAL A 577 10.87 25.78 -19.36
C VAL A 577 11.38 24.41 -19.83
N ARG A 578 11.44 23.41 -18.94
CA ARG A 578 11.70 22.02 -19.36
C ARG A 578 10.47 21.41 -20.02
N GLN A 579 9.30 21.54 -19.38
CA GLN A 579 8.04 20.95 -19.82
C GLN A 579 7.62 21.44 -21.22
N TYR A 580 7.71 22.75 -21.48
CA TYR A 580 7.26 23.34 -22.74
C TYR A 580 8.36 23.49 -23.79
N ARG A 581 9.52 22.83 -23.61
CA ARG A 581 10.68 22.94 -24.51
C ARG A 581 10.32 22.61 -25.95
N ASP A 582 9.80 21.42 -26.19
CA ASP A 582 9.54 20.94 -27.56
C ASP A 582 8.52 21.79 -28.34
N PRO A 583 7.34 22.14 -27.77
CA PRO A 583 6.38 22.97 -28.49
C PRO A 583 6.88 24.41 -28.64
N VAL A 584 7.27 25.08 -27.55
CA VAL A 584 7.46 26.54 -27.53
C VAL A 584 8.83 26.97 -28.08
N ALA A 585 9.87 26.15 -27.94
CA ALA A 585 11.19 26.55 -28.40
C ALA A 585 11.30 26.65 -29.93
N THR A 586 10.36 26.06 -30.68
CA THR A 586 10.35 26.14 -32.15
C THR A 586 10.14 27.56 -32.67
N THR A 587 9.39 28.39 -31.95
CA THR A 587 9.07 29.78 -32.30
C THR A 587 10.31 30.66 -32.28
N ALA A 588 11.12 30.55 -31.22
CA ALA A 588 12.32 31.35 -31.03
C ALA A 588 13.43 30.58 -30.27
N PRO A 589 14.12 29.62 -30.93
CA PRO A 589 15.06 28.72 -30.23
C PRO A 589 16.21 29.46 -29.52
N ALA A 590 16.67 30.56 -30.11
CA ALA A 590 17.75 31.36 -29.56
C ALA A 590 17.30 32.21 -28.36
N GLU A 591 16.07 32.70 -28.35
CA GLU A 591 15.52 33.47 -27.21
C GLU A 591 15.15 32.53 -26.06
N TYR A 592 14.58 31.37 -26.39
CA TYR A 592 14.28 30.30 -25.44
C TYR A 592 15.54 29.82 -24.72
N PHE A 593 16.63 29.62 -25.46
CA PHE A 593 17.93 29.26 -24.88
C PHE A 593 18.44 30.32 -23.89
N GLU A 594 18.29 31.61 -24.19
CA GLU A 594 18.71 32.66 -23.26
C GLU A 594 17.83 32.71 -22.01
N LEU A 595 16.51 32.54 -22.13
CA LEU A 595 15.61 32.40 -20.97
C LEU A 595 16.04 31.23 -20.07
N TYR A 596 16.22 30.05 -20.66
CA TYR A 596 16.62 28.84 -19.94
C TYR A 596 17.99 29.02 -19.26
N ARG A 597 18.94 29.66 -19.97
CA ARG A 597 20.24 30.03 -19.43
C ARG A 597 20.13 30.99 -18.24
N GLU A 598 19.28 32.01 -18.32
CA GLU A 598 19.09 33.01 -17.26
C GLU A 598 18.55 32.39 -15.96
N LEU A 599 17.74 31.32 -16.07
CA LEU A 599 17.23 30.54 -14.93
C LEU A 599 18.24 29.52 -14.41
N LEU A 600 18.98 28.84 -15.29
CA LEU A 600 19.90 27.77 -14.91
C LEU A 600 21.15 28.29 -14.20
N VAL A 601 21.63 29.49 -14.57
CA VAL A 601 22.84 30.10 -13.98
C VAL A 601 22.72 30.42 -12.48
N PRO A 602 21.61 30.99 -11.96
CA PRO A 602 21.40 31.15 -10.53
C PRO A 602 21.10 29.82 -9.84
N PHE A 603 20.32 28.91 -10.45
CA PHE A 603 20.05 27.58 -9.89
C PHE A 603 21.33 26.79 -9.63
N ALA A 604 22.23 26.73 -10.63
CA ALA A 604 23.53 26.07 -10.49
C ALA A 604 24.45 26.69 -9.42
N ALA A 605 24.19 27.94 -9.03
CA ALA A 605 24.94 28.63 -7.99
C ALA A 605 24.36 28.44 -6.58
N GLY A 606 23.06 28.15 -6.47
CA GLY A 606 22.32 28.05 -5.22
C GLY A 606 22.76 26.89 -4.34
N ASP A 607 22.53 25.67 -4.80
CA ASP A 607 22.71 24.47 -3.98
C ASP A 607 23.99 23.68 -4.30
N THR A 608 24.26 22.71 -3.43
CA THR A 608 25.40 21.79 -3.57
C THR A 608 24.98 20.36 -3.24
N GLY A 609 25.35 19.41 -4.09
CA GLY A 609 25.06 17.99 -3.87
C GLY A 609 25.06 17.23 -5.19
N ARG A 610 25.39 15.93 -5.18
CA ARG A 610 25.45 15.15 -6.43
C ARG A 610 24.09 15.04 -7.14
N ARG A 611 22.97 15.03 -6.39
CA ARG A 611 21.63 15.06 -6.97
C ARG A 611 21.38 16.35 -7.73
N HIS A 612 21.54 17.50 -7.06
CA HIS A 612 21.43 18.82 -7.69
C HIS A 612 22.34 18.98 -8.93
N TYR A 613 23.56 18.44 -8.91
CA TYR A 613 24.44 18.48 -10.08
C TYR A 613 23.99 17.59 -11.23
N ARG A 614 23.32 16.47 -10.96
CA ARG A 614 22.65 15.65 -11.97
C ARG A 614 21.45 16.40 -12.56
N ASP A 615 20.65 17.06 -11.72
CA ASP A 615 19.51 17.86 -12.19
C ASP A 615 19.97 18.99 -13.14
N ILE A 616 21.11 19.65 -12.85
CA ILE A 616 21.71 20.62 -13.77
C ILE A 616 22.15 19.98 -15.09
N ALA A 617 22.72 18.77 -15.05
CA ALA A 617 23.13 18.05 -16.25
C ALA A 617 21.91 17.69 -17.11
N ASP A 618 20.81 17.25 -16.50
CA ASP A 618 19.55 16.97 -17.17
C ASP A 618 19.03 18.23 -17.89
N HIS A 619 19.03 19.40 -17.22
CA HIS A 619 18.66 20.67 -17.87
C HIS A 619 19.60 21.04 -19.03
N LEU A 620 20.90 20.74 -18.93
CA LEU A 620 21.84 20.97 -20.04
C LEU A 620 21.57 20.05 -21.24
N GLU A 621 21.12 18.82 -21.02
CA GLU A 621 20.67 17.92 -22.09
C GLU A 621 19.45 18.50 -22.82
N GLU A 622 18.47 19.03 -22.08
CA GLU A 622 17.30 19.71 -22.66
C GLU A 622 17.68 20.97 -23.43
N MET A 623 18.73 21.68 -23.03
CA MET A 623 19.21 22.86 -23.75
C MET A 623 19.97 22.51 -25.05
N GLN A 624 20.34 21.24 -25.26
CA GLN A 624 21.00 20.82 -26.51
C GLN A 624 20.06 21.01 -27.72
N GLY A 625 20.63 21.38 -28.87
CA GLY A 625 19.88 21.53 -30.11
C GLY A 625 19.13 22.86 -30.27
N LEU A 626 18.90 23.61 -29.19
CA LEU A 626 18.26 24.94 -29.24
C LEU A 626 19.13 25.99 -29.95
N VAL A 627 20.46 25.86 -29.81
CA VAL A 627 21.44 26.76 -30.41
C VAL A 627 22.57 25.97 -31.08
N PRO A 628 23.34 26.59 -32.01
CA PRO A 628 24.49 25.94 -32.61
C PRO A 628 25.47 25.43 -31.54
N LYS A 629 26.03 24.24 -31.76
CA LYS A 629 26.92 23.52 -30.82
C LYS A 629 28.00 24.41 -30.20
N ALA A 630 28.60 25.31 -30.98
CA ALA A 630 29.63 26.23 -30.50
C ALA A 630 29.14 27.17 -29.38
N ARG A 631 27.91 27.70 -29.50
CA ARG A 631 27.31 28.59 -28.48
C ARG A 631 26.94 27.79 -27.22
N PHE A 632 26.45 26.57 -27.40
CA PHE A 632 26.14 25.67 -26.28
C PHE A 632 27.42 25.28 -25.51
N GLU A 633 28.48 24.87 -26.21
CA GLU A 633 29.78 24.54 -25.61
C GLU A 633 30.41 25.73 -24.88
N GLU A 634 30.25 26.95 -25.40
CA GLU A 634 30.67 28.19 -24.71
C GLU A 634 29.94 28.36 -23.37
N PHE A 635 28.63 28.11 -23.33
CA PHE A 635 27.84 28.19 -22.11
C PHE A 635 28.21 27.11 -21.09
N VAL A 636 28.38 25.85 -21.53
CA VAL A 636 28.89 24.77 -20.66
C VAL A 636 30.27 25.12 -20.12
N GLY A 637 31.15 25.67 -20.96
CA GLY A 637 32.46 26.18 -20.55
C GLY A 637 32.38 27.27 -19.49
N PHE A 638 31.44 28.21 -19.64
CA PHE A 638 31.17 29.25 -18.64
C PHE A 638 30.73 28.67 -17.29
N LEU A 639 29.82 27.68 -17.27
CA LEU A 639 29.39 27.02 -16.03
C LEU A 639 30.57 26.28 -15.37
N LYS A 640 31.39 25.56 -16.14
CA LYS A 640 32.58 24.86 -15.63
C LYS A 640 33.60 25.82 -15.03
N ASP A 641 33.84 26.97 -15.65
CA ASP A 641 34.77 27.97 -15.15
C ASP A 641 34.24 28.62 -13.85
N LYS A 642 32.96 29.02 -13.85
CA LYS A 642 32.28 29.63 -12.70
C LYS A 642 32.24 28.71 -11.48
N HIS A 643 32.12 27.40 -11.69
CA HIS A 643 32.06 26.38 -10.64
C HIS A 643 33.32 25.50 -10.57
N SER A 644 34.47 26.02 -11.04
CA SER A 644 35.76 25.31 -11.06
C SER A 644 36.25 24.87 -9.68
N ASN A 645 35.75 25.51 -8.62
CA ASN A 645 36.00 25.17 -7.22
C ASN A 645 35.15 24.00 -6.68
N ARG A 646 34.26 23.41 -7.49
CA ARG A 646 33.37 22.29 -7.12
C ARG A 646 33.73 21.03 -7.93
N PRO A 647 34.68 20.18 -7.48
CA PRO A 647 35.12 19.00 -8.23
C PRO A 647 34.01 17.98 -8.52
N ALA A 648 33.07 17.79 -7.57
CA ALA A 648 31.93 16.89 -7.74
C ALA A 648 30.97 17.37 -8.85
N PHE A 649 30.82 18.67 -9.06
CA PHE A 649 30.03 19.22 -10.16
C PHE A 649 30.67 18.92 -11.53
N LEU A 650 31.98 19.11 -11.65
CA LEU A 650 32.72 18.78 -12.86
C LEU A 650 32.70 17.28 -13.18
N ASP A 651 32.71 16.43 -12.14
CA ASP A 651 32.59 14.97 -12.28
C ASP A 651 31.23 14.57 -12.85
N GLU A 652 30.12 15.09 -12.30
CA GLU A 652 28.77 14.79 -12.80
C GLU A 652 28.56 15.30 -14.23
N LEU A 653 28.99 16.52 -14.56
CA LEU A 653 28.92 17.02 -15.94
C LEU A 653 29.71 16.15 -16.92
N LYS A 654 30.89 15.67 -16.52
CA LYS A 654 31.70 14.79 -17.36
C LYS A 654 31.03 13.42 -17.56
N LYS A 655 30.36 12.88 -16.53
CA LYS A 655 29.59 11.63 -16.65
C LYS A 655 28.41 11.78 -17.62
N ALA A 656 27.73 12.92 -17.59
CA ALA A 656 26.67 13.27 -18.52
C ALA A 656 27.19 13.67 -19.93
N GLY A 657 28.51 13.62 -20.16
CA GLY A 657 29.10 13.83 -21.50
C GLY A 657 29.40 15.28 -21.88
N PHE A 658 29.38 16.20 -20.92
CA PHE A 658 29.64 17.64 -21.12
C PHE A 658 31.08 18.06 -20.90
#